data_AF-A0A1F5NEU6-F1
#
_entry.id   AF-A0A1F5NEU6-F1
#
_cell.length_a   1.000
_cell.length_b   1.000
_cell.length_c   1.000
_cell.angle_alpha   90.00
_cell.angle_beta   90.00
_cell.angle_gamma   90.00
#
_symmetry.space_group_name_H-M   'P 1'
#
loop_
_entity.id
_entity.type
_entity.pdbx_description
1 polymer ?
#
loop_
_entity_poly.entity_id
_entity_poly.type
_entity_poly.pdbx_seq_one_letter_code
_entity_poly.pdbx_strand_id
1 'polypeptide(L)'
;MTLKRFYYRFIKDRKLKTVVFLVVLIGAVFGVWALKHKESLRKNPRAFAMYQQIRKLGDIVYLPYLFKKDEVPTYELEIAPDQKKLMDESLPSGTGYIYTDKVFVPAKFFYKGKEYDVRVRYRGDEDLHWKHPKKSYLVEFKDSAPFSGQTRINFILVDDRKFALEQFNNWRAEKLGLLHPPSGFADLRINGRNHGLYFMIENWSPEMLAKWEVPDGSNFYSALDLPALYQTPPSFGFWDNLHGWQLVVEDARVSYEHYSELDKLVELLHTERDEDFFARIFDLIDRDNFYAWQVHQELTNSVHQNVDNVRLFFDNSKGKFIFIPWDVSSDTPDSDNSDIYSSLSARIFTNPKYLHEKNEQVYRYVSDEKNLDEDLAFYDETYRAIRPSLYKDRMKIFTNRDADKMHKQFRQQIIDNFERLNSLFENQRTILAEVRLTGDDVPRFQNNFILAAIDLKVESVPDFRLQEITATLTDQSTLTDYQLFYDANQNLRLDPAEADNYRDALIYTSRVRSDVEGVLEKQLTNHRFFLVSSQMSATEFASRLDSFSVVLQNAITGEKVANSAIGVRIINEQAFVDFEKISDINRFALENSIFRVDLARKTISLSAGEYRIEKTVVVPKGLKLRVAPDVTLRLASGVSIISYSPVEMVGTVSQPIVLTSLDAGRPWGTFGVVSAGSESVFRNTIFRDGKDAYINGIFFIGMLSSYHSDILVESSQFSGAQGDDAINVKSAEATIIRNRFVNNSSDAVDLDFVKTGEVAANEFVRNGNDGVDLSGSSVLVRDNYFEGSGDKGVSIGELSVNPKIYNNVFNGCLIGVEVKDGSTPKIINNVFYRNQIGLNAYMKKPIFGGAIAQVYNSIIWENTEDVKIDERSKIEIQNSAFRGADGQNGNFAAAPAFENPAARVFTVRRQADNIQFMNGGDTEVLRSELGIEREEAPVGLIR
;
A
#
# COMPACT_ATOMS: atom_id res chain seq x y z
N MET A 1 -31.97 -53.73 -45.70
CA MET A 1 -31.96 -54.27 -44.32
C MET A 1 -32.36 -53.14 -43.39
N THR A 2 -33.45 -53.25 -42.61
CA THR A 2 -33.83 -52.15 -41.71
C THR A 2 -32.71 -51.89 -40.70
N LEU A 3 -32.42 -50.62 -40.40
CA LEU A 3 -31.34 -50.20 -39.50
C LEU A 3 -31.41 -50.94 -38.15
N LYS A 4 -32.64 -51.20 -37.68
CA LYS A 4 -32.96 -52.03 -36.51
C LYS A 4 -32.45 -53.47 -36.65
N ARG A 5 -32.70 -54.15 -37.78
CA ARG A 5 -32.18 -55.50 -38.03
C ARG A 5 -30.65 -55.52 -38.11
N PHE A 6 -30.02 -54.49 -38.68
CA PHE A 6 -28.57 -54.39 -38.72
C PHE A 6 -27.96 -54.21 -37.32
N TYR A 7 -28.52 -53.31 -36.51
CA TYR A 7 -28.10 -53.11 -35.12
C TYR A 7 -28.26 -54.38 -34.26
N TYR A 8 -29.41 -55.07 -34.35
CA TYR A 8 -29.61 -56.35 -33.66
C TYR A 8 -28.63 -57.43 -34.13
N ARG A 9 -28.31 -57.47 -35.44
CA ARG A 9 -27.32 -58.40 -35.99
C ARG A 9 -25.92 -58.05 -35.50
N PHE A 10 -25.55 -56.77 -35.46
CA PHE A 10 -24.28 -56.29 -34.89
C PHE A 10 -24.12 -56.66 -33.41
N ILE A 11 -25.17 -56.54 -32.58
CA ILE A 11 -25.10 -56.92 -31.16
C ILE A 11 -24.95 -58.45 -30.99
N LYS A 12 -25.55 -59.26 -31.86
CA LYS A 12 -25.53 -60.72 -31.72
C LYS A 12 -24.38 -61.43 -32.45
N ASP A 13 -23.84 -60.85 -33.51
CA ASP A 13 -22.85 -61.47 -34.39
C ASP A 13 -21.41 -61.07 -34.00
N ARG A 14 -20.64 -62.03 -33.44
CA ARG A 14 -19.25 -61.81 -33.05
C ARG A 14 -18.33 -61.45 -34.22
N LYS A 15 -18.52 -62.01 -35.42
CA LYS A 15 -17.67 -61.69 -36.58
C LYS A 15 -17.91 -60.27 -37.06
N LEU A 16 -19.18 -59.85 -37.10
CA LEU A 16 -19.56 -58.49 -37.46
C LEU A 16 -19.00 -57.47 -36.45
N LYS A 17 -18.99 -57.79 -35.15
CA LYS A 17 -18.32 -56.97 -34.12
C LYS A 17 -16.82 -56.85 -34.38
N THR A 18 -16.12 -57.94 -34.67
CA THR A 18 -14.68 -57.91 -34.95
C THR A 18 -14.36 -57.08 -36.20
N VAL A 19 -15.15 -57.19 -37.27
CA VAL A 19 -14.96 -56.38 -38.49
C VAL A 19 -15.17 -54.90 -38.20
N VAL A 20 -16.25 -54.54 -37.51
CA VAL A 20 -16.51 -53.14 -37.15
C VAL A 20 -15.46 -52.62 -36.18
N PHE A 21 -14.99 -53.43 -35.23
CA PHE A 21 -13.88 -53.07 -34.34
C PHE A 21 -12.59 -52.80 -35.12
N LEU A 22 -12.24 -53.64 -36.10
CA LEU A 22 -11.10 -53.40 -36.99
C LEU A 22 -11.24 -52.11 -37.80
N VAL A 23 -12.44 -51.81 -38.31
CA VAL A 23 -12.71 -50.55 -39.04
C VAL A 23 -12.56 -49.34 -38.13
N VAL A 24 -13.08 -49.40 -36.90
CA VAL A 24 -12.91 -48.34 -35.90
C VAL A 24 -11.43 -48.20 -35.50
N LEU A 25 -10.70 -49.30 -35.36
CA LEU A 25 -9.26 -49.31 -35.05
C LEU A 25 -8.44 -48.68 -36.18
N ILE A 26 -8.71 -49.02 -37.44
CA ILE A 26 -8.08 -48.40 -38.62
C ILE A 26 -8.41 -46.90 -38.65
N GLY A 27 -9.66 -46.53 -38.39
CA GLY A 27 -10.08 -45.14 -38.27
C GLY A 27 -9.37 -44.38 -37.15
N ALA A 28 -9.12 -45.03 -36.01
CA ALA A 28 -8.36 -44.47 -34.89
C ALA A 28 -6.88 -44.27 -35.24
N VAL A 29 -6.23 -45.25 -35.88
CA VAL A 29 -4.85 -45.14 -36.37
C VAL A 29 -4.72 -44.01 -37.39
N PHE A 30 -5.66 -43.91 -38.33
CA PHE A 30 -5.73 -42.78 -39.27
C PHE A 30 -5.96 -41.45 -38.54
N GLY A 31 -6.80 -41.43 -37.50
CA GLY A 31 -7.02 -40.26 -36.66
C GLY A 31 -5.75 -39.75 -35.98
N VAL A 32 -4.92 -40.65 -35.45
CA VAL A 32 -3.61 -40.31 -34.85
C VAL A 32 -2.64 -39.79 -35.90
N TRP A 33 -2.59 -40.41 -37.09
CA TRP A 33 -1.80 -39.91 -38.20
C TRP A 33 -2.24 -38.50 -38.63
N ALA A 34 -3.55 -38.28 -38.73
CA ALA A 34 -4.14 -37.01 -39.12
C ALA A 34 -3.90 -35.90 -38.09
N LEU A 35 -3.87 -36.21 -36.78
CA LEU A 35 -3.49 -35.26 -35.74
C LEU A 35 -2.07 -34.73 -35.92
N LYS A 36 -1.12 -35.58 -36.34
CA LYS A 36 0.27 -35.18 -36.63
C LYS A 36 0.41 -34.35 -37.91
N HIS A 37 -0.58 -34.36 -38.80
CA HIS A 37 -0.57 -33.67 -40.10
C HIS A 37 -1.69 -32.64 -40.25
N LYS A 38 -2.20 -32.12 -39.12
CA LYS A 38 -3.41 -31.27 -39.05
C LYS A 38 -3.34 -30.02 -39.94
N GLU A 39 -2.19 -29.36 -40.00
CA GLU A 39 -1.99 -28.16 -40.83
C GLU A 39 -2.02 -28.46 -42.33
N SER A 40 -1.46 -29.60 -42.74
CA SER A 40 -1.50 -30.06 -44.13
C SER A 40 -2.91 -30.50 -44.55
N LEU A 41 -3.66 -31.11 -43.63
CA LEU A 41 -5.07 -31.48 -43.84
C LEU A 41 -5.98 -30.26 -43.94
N ARG A 42 -5.76 -29.21 -43.14
CA ARG A 42 -6.54 -27.95 -43.18
C ARG A 42 -6.47 -27.25 -44.55
N LYS A 43 -5.34 -27.38 -45.26
CA LYS A 43 -5.14 -26.80 -46.62
C LYS A 43 -5.85 -27.59 -47.73
N ASN A 44 -6.35 -28.81 -47.46
CA ASN A 44 -7.07 -29.63 -48.42
C ASN A 44 -8.50 -29.93 -47.95
N PRO A 45 -9.52 -29.18 -48.44
CA PRO A 45 -10.90 -29.30 -47.98
C PRO A 45 -11.49 -30.71 -48.08
N ARG A 46 -11.12 -31.48 -49.11
CA ARG A 46 -11.61 -32.86 -49.30
C ARG A 46 -11.00 -33.82 -48.28
N ALA A 47 -9.70 -33.70 -48.03
CA ALA A 47 -9.01 -34.52 -47.04
C ALA A 47 -9.50 -34.19 -45.61
N PHE A 48 -9.73 -32.90 -45.33
CA PHE A 48 -10.30 -32.45 -44.06
C PHE A 48 -11.72 -32.96 -43.84
N ALA A 49 -12.60 -32.90 -44.85
CA ALA A 49 -13.94 -33.45 -44.79
C ALA A 49 -13.94 -34.97 -44.56
N MET A 50 -13.04 -35.71 -45.23
CA MET A 50 -12.87 -37.15 -45.03
C MET A 50 -12.39 -37.47 -43.60
N TYR A 51 -11.43 -36.70 -43.07
CA TYR A 51 -10.99 -36.81 -41.68
C TYR A 51 -12.13 -36.57 -40.68
N GLN A 52 -12.96 -35.54 -40.89
CA GLN A 52 -14.13 -35.29 -40.05
C GLN A 52 -15.11 -36.48 -40.05
N GLN A 53 -15.33 -37.13 -41.19
CA GLN A 53 -16.18 -38.32 -41.28
C GLN A 53 -15.57 -39.54 -40.56
N ILE A 54 -14.25 -39.74 -40.67
CA ILE A 54 -13.55 -40.85 -40.00
C ILE A 54 -13.59 -40.70 -38.49
N ARG A 55 -13.42 -39.48 -37.95
CA ARG A 55 -13.53 -39.22 -36.49
C ARG A 55 -14.87 -39.66 -35.92
N LYS A 56 -15.94 -39.50 -36.68
CA LYS A 56 -17.30 -39.88 -36.26
C LYS A 56 -17.54 -41.39 -36.24
N LEU A 57 -16.61 -42.24 -36.69
CA LEU A 57 -16.69 -43.69 -36.51
C LEU A 57 -16.67 -44.09 -35.02
N GLY A 58 -16.02 -43.28 -34.18
CA GLY A 58 -16.01 -43.45 -32.73
C GLY A 58 -17.38 -43.24 -32.06
N ASP A 59 -18.34 -42.62 -32.76
CA ASP A 59 -19.69 -42.40 -32.22
C ASP A 59 -20.57 -43.66 -32.20
N ILE A 60 -20.01 -44.83 -32.52
CA ILE A 60 -20.74 -46.10 -32.51
C ILE A 60 -21.42 -46.41 -31.17
N VAL A 61 -20.87 -45.89 -30.06
CA VAL A 61 -21.44 -46.04 -28.72
C VAL A 61 -22.77 -45.27 -28.55
N TYR A 62 -23.03 -44.27 -29.39
CA TYR A 62 -24.27 -43.48 -29.37
C TYR A 62 -25.37 -44.04 -30.28
N LEU A 63 -25.12 -45.15 -30.98
CA LEU A 63 -26.13 -45.81 -31.83
C LEU A 63 -27.49 -46.09 -31.15
N PRO A 64 -27.59 -46.38 -29.83
CA PRO A 64 -28.89 -46.53 -29.18
C PRO A 64 -29.80 -45.29 -29.32
N TYR A 65 -29.23 -44.09 -29.47
CA TYR A 65 -30.00 -42.85 -29.63
C TYR A 65 -30.72 -42.74 -30.97
N LEU A 66 -30.31 -43.51 -32.00
CA LEU A 66 -31.05 -43.61 -33.26
C LEU A 66 -32.49 -44.11 -33.08
N PHE A 67 -32.79 -44.77 -31.95
CA PHE A 67 -34.10 -45.31 -31.62
C PHE A 67 -34.87 -44.49 -30.58
N LYS A 68 -34.25 -43.46 -29.98
CA LYS A 68 -34.96 -42.54 -29.09
C LYS A 68 -35.82 -41.58 -29.91
N LYS A 69 -36.95 -41.13 -29.34
CA LYS A 69 -37.77 -40.09 -29.95
C LYS A 69 -37.05 -38.74 -29.78
N ASP A 70 -37.16 -37.87 -30.78
CA ASP A 70 -36.67 -36.50 -30.68
C ASP A 70 -37.60 -35.69 -29.77
N GLU A 71 -37.02 -34.84 -28.94
CA GLU A 71 -37.73 -33.96 -28.00
C GLU A 71 -37.88 -32.53 -28.54
N VAL A 72 -37.23 -32.23 -29.67
CA VAL A 72 -37.30 -30.95 -30.38
C VAL A 72 -38.23 -31.05 -31.60
N PRO A 73 -38.84 -29.94 -32.04
CA PRO A 73 -39.63 -29.92 -33.28
C PRO A 73 -38.76 -30.21 -34.51
N THR A 74 -39.37 -30.79 -35.53
CA THR A 74 -38.76 -30.91 -36.87
C THR A 74 -39.44 -29.96 -37.84
N TYR A 75 -38.64 -29.18 -38.55
CA TYR A 75 -39.06 -28.30 -39.64
C TYR A 75 -38.55 -28.81 -40.97
N GLU A 76 -39.28 -28.54 -42.05
CA GLU A 76 -38.87 -28.90 -43.41
C GLU A 76 -38.82 -27.67 -44.30
N LEU A 77 -37.74 -27.56 -45.08
CA LEU A 77 -37.45 -26.46 -45.98
C LEU A 77 -37.20 -27.03 -47.38
N GLU A 78 -37.99 -26.60 -48.35
CA GLU A 78 -37.79 -26.97 -49.76
C GLU A 78 -37.23 -25.77 -50.53
N ILE A 79 -36.05 -25.96 -51.11
CA ILE A 79 -35.32 -25.00 -51.92
C ILE A 79 -35.09 -25.63 -53.30
N ALA A 80 -35.63 -24.99 -54.34
CA ALA A 80 -35.47 -25.49 -55.70
C ALA A 80 -33.96 -25.59 -56.09
N PRO A 81 -33.53 -26.60 -56.88
CA PRO A 81 -32.12 -26.83 -57.16
C PRO A 81 -31.38 -25.63 -57.80
N ASP A 82 -32.05 -24.88 -58.67
CA ASP A 82 -31.56 -23.65 -59.28
C ASP A 82 -31.39 -22.52 -58.25
N GLN A 83 -32.35 -22.35 -57.34
CA GLN A 83 -32.29 -21.37 -56.26
C GLN A 83 -31.17 -21.70 -55.26
N LYS A 84 -31.01 -22.99 -54.92
CA LYS A 84 -29.90 -23.44 -54.08
C LYS A 84 -28.55 -23.15 -54.75
N LYS A 85 -28.44 -23.34 -56.06
CA LYS A 85 -27.23 -23.03 -56.83
C LYS A 85 -26.90 -21.53 -56.75
N LEU A 86 -27.89 -20.64 -56.87
CA LEU A 86 -27.69 -19.19 -56.68
C LEU A 86 -27.12 -18.86 -55.30
N MET A 87 -27.67 -19.47 -54.24
CA MET A 87 -27.12 -19.28 -52.89
C MET A 87 -25.67 -19.80 -52.78
N ASP A 88 -25.39 -20.98 -53.34
CA ASP A 88 -24.04 -21.57 -53.30
C ASP A 88 -23.02 -20.73 -54.09
N GLU A 89 -23.43 -20.11 -55.20
CA GLU A 89 -22.59 -19.22 -56.02
C GLU A 89 -22.26 -17.88 -55.34
N SER A 90 -23.07 -17.46 -54.35
CA SER A 90 -22.79 -16.26 -53.54
C SER A 90 -21.72 -16.47 -52.46
N LEU A 91 -21.32 -17.72 -52.18
CA LEU A 91 -20.37 -18.00 -51.11
C LEU A 91 -18.93 -17.60 -51.48
N PRO A 92 -18.14 -17.07 -50.52
CA PRO A 92 -16.74 -16.71 -50.77
C PRO A 92 -15.89 -17.91 -51.22
N SER A 93 -14.87 -17.65 -52.04
CA SER A 93 -13.92 -18.68 -52.49
C SER A 93 -12.63 -18.67 -51.65
N GLY A 94 -12.49 -19.64 -50.73
CA GLY A 94 -11.26 -19.83 -49.94
C GLY A 94 -11.52 -20.08 -48.45
N THR A 95 -10.56 -19.74 -47.59
CA THR A 95 -10.65 -19.87 -46.12
C THR A 95 -10.23 -18.59 -45.43
N GLY A 96 -10.96 -18.16 -44.40
CA GLY A 96 -10.67 -16.91 -43.68
C GLY A 96 -11.23 -15.66 -44.39
N TYR A 97 -12.30 -15.85 -45.18
CA TYR A 97 -13.01 -14.75 -45.84
C TYR A 97 -14.29 -14.44 -45.08
N ILE A 98 -14.73 -13.19 -45.13
CA ILE A 98 -15.99 -12.72 -44.54
C ILE A 98 -17.09 -12.78 -45.61
N TYR A 99 -18.24 -13.35 -45.28
CA TYR A 99 -19.36 -13.47 -46.22
C TYR A 99 -20.21 -12.20 -46.28
N THR A 100 -19.98 -11.38 -47.32
CA THR A 100 -20.66 -10.09 -47.53
C THR A 100 -21.89 -10.17 -48.44
N ASP A 101 -21.84 -11.01 -49.48
CA ASP A 101 -22.81 -11.01 -50.58
C ASP A 101 -23.99 -11.96 -50.32
N LYS A 102 -24.72 -11.72 -49.23
CA LYS A 102 -25.80 -12.61 -48.75
C LYS A 102 -27.03 -12.56 -49.67
N VAL A 103 -27.37 -13.67 -50.33
CA VAL A 103 -28.49 -13.74 -51.30
C VAL A 103 -29.71 -14.49 -50.74
N PHE A 104 -30.87 -13.83 -50.74
CA PHE A 104 -32.17 -14.45 -50.49
C PHE A 104 -32.76 -15.09 -51.75
N VAL A 105 -33.33 -16.28 -51.60
CA VAL A 105 -34.06 -16.99 -52.66
C VAL A 105 -35.44 -17.46 -52.17
N PRO A 106 -36.44 -17.61 -53.06
CA PRO A 106 -37.73 -18.21 -52.70
C PRO A 106 -37.60 -19.68 -52.26
N ALA A 107 -38.35 -20.06 -51.23
CA ALA A 107 -38.43 -21.42 -50.71
C ALA A 107 -39.80 -21.70 -50.07
N LYS A 108 -40.04 -22.95 -49.68
CA LYS A 108 -41.23 -23.38 -48.92
C LYS A 108 -40.82 -23.92 -47.57
N PHE A 109 -41.49 -23.48 -46.51
CA PHE A 109 -41.29 -23.96 -45.15
C PHE A 109 -42.51 -24.74 -44.67
N PHE A 110 -42.29 -25.88 -44.01
CA PHE A 110 -43.34 -26.79 -43.57
C PHE A 110 -43.21 -27.14 -42.09
N TYR A 111 -44.34 -27.09 -41.39
CA TYR A 111 -44.45 -27.56 -40.01
C TYR A 111 -45.87 -28.06 -39.71
N LYS A 112 -45.98 -29.26 -39.12
CA LYS A 112 -47.26 -29.89 -38.75
C LYS A 112 -48.33 -29.86 -39.87
N GLY A 113 -47.90 -30.05 -41.11
CA GLY A 113 -48.79 -30.07 -42.28
C GLY A 113 -49.20 -28.70 -42.81
N LYS A 114 -48.73 -27.59 -42.21
CA LYS A 114 -48.90 -26.23 -42.74
C LYS A 114 -47.70 -25.82 -43.58
N GLU A 115 -47.99 -25.23 -44.73
CA GLU A 115 -47.02 -24.68 -45.69
C GLU A 115 -46.94 -23.17 -45.58
N TYR A 116 -45.74 -22.63 -45.75
CA TYR A 116 -45.44 -21.20 -45.77
C TYR A 116 -44.57 -20.87 -46.98
N ASP A 117 -44.97 -19.84 -47.73
CA ASP A 117 -44.06 -19.17 -48.68
C ASP A 117 -43.03 -18.37 -47.89
N VAL A 118 -41.76 -18.67 -48.11
CA VAL A 118 -40.65 -18.01 -47.41
C VAL A 118 -39.57 -17.56 -48.38
N ARG A 119 -38.74 -16.62 -47.93
CA ARG A 119 -37.41 -16.42 -48.49
C ARG A 119 -36.39 -17.05 -47.56
N VAL A 120 -35.33 -17.63 -48.12
CA VAL A 120 -34.24 -18.19 -47.33
C VAL A 120 -32.89 -17.73 -47.87
N ARG A 121 -31.94 -17.52 -46.97
CA ARG A 121 -30.52 -17.31 -47.30
C ARG A 121 -29.61 -18.04 -46.34
N TYR A 122 -28.34 -18.16 -46.70
CA TYR A 122 -27.30 -18.49 -45.72
C TYR A 122 -27.08 -17.32 -44.75
N ARG A 123 -26.66 -17.61 -43.51
CA ARG A 123 -26.35 -16.58 -42.49
C ARG A 123 -24.98 -16.80 -41.86
N GLY A 124 -24.54 -15.80 -41.09
CA GLY A 124 -23.25 -15.78 -40.42
C GLY A 124 -22.13 -15.29 -41.35
N ASP A 125 -21.14 -14.64 -40.77
CA ASP A 125 -20.07 -13.98 -41.51
C ASP A 125 -18.87 -14.90 -41.71
N GLU A 126 -18.51 -15.64 -40.67
CA GLU A 126 -17.34 -16.52 -40.66
C GLU A 126 -17.54 -17.84 -41.41
N ASP A 127 -16.42 -18.38 -41.92
CA ASP A 127 -16.28 -19.68 -42.60
C ASP A 127 -17.15 -20.79 -41.99
N LEU A 128 -17.24 -20.87 -40.65
CA LEU A 128 -17.93 -21.95 -39.94
C LEU A 128 -19.37 -22.13 -40.42
N HIS A 129 -20.08 -21.03 -40.69
CA HIS A 129 -21.51 -21.05 -41.01
C HIS A 129 -21.83 -21.53 -42.42
N TRP A 130 -20.90 -21.46 -43.36
CA TRP A 130 -21.19 -21.68 -44.78
C TRP A 130 -20.15 -22.52 -45.53
N LYS A 131 -18.98 -22.83 -44.95
CA LYS A 131 -17.95 -23.64 -45.61
C LYS A 131 -18.27 -25.13 -45.62
N HIS A 132 -18.90 -25.62 -44.57
CA HIS A 132 -19.19 -27.04 -44.41
C HIS A 132 -20.51 -27.45 -45.09
N PRO A 133 -20.76 -28.77 -45.29
CA PRO A 133 -22.01 -29.23 -45.89
C PRO A 133 -23.25 -28.83 -45.09
N LYS A 134 -23.12 -28.76 -43.76
CA LYS A 134 -24.12 -28.17 -42.87
C LYS A 134 -23.87 -26.67 -42.81
N LYS A 135 -24.91 -25.87 -43.05
CA LYS A 135 -24.83 -24.41 -43.16
C LYS A 135 -25.87 -23.76 -42.26
N SER A 136 -25.65 -22.53 -41.82
CA SER A 136 -26.66 -21.76 -41.08
C SER A 136 -27.61 -21.05 -42.05
N TYR A 137 -28.88 -20.93 -41.69
CA TYR A 137 -29.92 -20.32 -42.52
C TYR A 137 -30.64 -19.18 -41.80
N LEU A 138 -31.06 -18.16 -42.54
CA LEU A 138 -32.11 -17.23 -42.12
C LEU A 138 -33.33 -17.46 -43.00
N VAL A 139 -34.47 -17.76 -42.37
CA VAL A 139 -35.77 -17.93 -43.03
C VAL A 139 -36.63 -16.71 -42.72
N GLU A 140 -37.19 -16.12 -43.77
CA GLU A 140 -38.08 -14.96 -43.68
C GLU A 140 -39.47 -15.34 -44.22
N PHE A 141 -40.47 -15.16 -43.36
CA PHE A 141 -41.89 -15.36 -43.63
C PHE A 141 -42.51 -14.06 -44.13
N LYS A 142 -43.66 -14.17 -44.81
CA LYS A 142 -44.45 -12.98 -45.19
C LYS A 142 -45.11 -12.38 -43.95
N ASP A 143 -45.17 -11.05 -43.87
CA ASP A 143 -45.84 -10.33 -42.77
C ASP A 143 -47.33 -10.70 -42.65
N SER A 144 -47.97 -11.01 -43.77
CA SER A 144 -49.36 -11.49 -43.82
C SER A 144 -49.55 -12.94 -43.34
N ALA A 145 -48.47 -13.69 -43.13
CA ALA A 145 -48.50 -15.09 -42.74
C ALA A 145 -47.29 -15.46 -41.84
N PRO A 146 -47.14 -14.84 -40.66
CA PRO A 146 -46.02 -15.10 -39.76
C PRO A 146 -46.07 -16.53 -39.20
N PHE A 147 -44.90 -17.08 -38.88
CA PHE A 147 -44.78 -18.39 -38.23
C PHE A 147 -44.76 -18.22 -36.72
N SER A 148 -45.83 -18.66 -36.05
CA SER A 148 -45.95 -18.53 -34.58
C SER A 148 -45.73 -17.09 -34.08
N GLY A 149 -46.20 -16.10 -34.85
CA GLY A 149 -46.00 -14.68 -34.55
C GLY A 149 -44.59 -14.15 -34.87
N GLN A 150 -43.77 -14.89 -35.61
CA GLN A 150 -42.42 -14.49 -36.02
C GLN A 150 -42.34 -14.32 -37.54
N THR A 151 -41.69 -13.26 -38.01
CA THR A 151 -41.46 -13.02 -39.44
C THR A 151 -40.07 -13.49 -39.87
N ARG A 152 -39.13 -13.69 -38.94
CA ARG A 152 -37.75 -14.07 -39.26
C ARG A 152 -37.16 -15.01 -38.22
N ILE A 153 -36.57 -16.12 -38.70
CA ILE A 153 -36.00 -17.16 -37.82
C ILE A 153 -34.62 -17.56 -38.31
N ASN A 154 -33.65 -17.52 -37.41
CA ASN A 154 -32.31 -18.03 -37.64
C ASN A 154 -32.21 -19.49 -37.25
N PHE A 155 -31.66 -20.31 -38.14
CA PHE A 155 -31.20 -21.67 -37.86
C PHE A 155 -29.67 -21.68 -37.86
N ILE A 156 -29.08 -21.66 -36.67
CA ILE A 156 -27.64 -21.58 -36.43
C ILE A 156 -27.08 -22.96 -36.12
N LEU A 157 -25.85 -23.23 -36.56
CA LEU A 157 -25.16 -24.46 -36.19
C LEU A 157 -25.05 -24.57 -34.67
N VAL A 158 -25.47 -25.70 -34.09
CA VAL A 158 -25.30 -25.94 -32.64
C VAL A 158 -23.84 -25.96 -32.21
N ASP A 159 -22.92 -26.31 -33.12
CA ASP A 159 -21.47 -26.28 -32.92
C ASP A 159 -20.96 -24.85 -32.62
N ASP A 160 -21.57 -23.84 -33.26
CA ASP A 160 -21.22 -22.42 -33.14
C ASP A 160 -21.65 -21.88 -31.77
N ARG A 161 -22.91 -22.14 -31.41
CA ARG A 161 -23.56 -21.72 -30.14
C ARG A 161 -23.20 -22.57 -28.92
N LYS A 162 -22.10 -23.33 -29.02
CA LYS A 162 -21.58 -24.23 -27.98
C LYS A 162 -22.65 -25.14 -27.36
N PHE A 163 -23.51 -25.70 -28.22
CA PHE A 163 -24.62 -26.58 -27.89
C PHE A 163 -25.67 -25.92 -26.98
N ALA A 164 -25.58 -26.10 -25.66
CA ALA A 164 -26.58 -25.62 -24.71
C ALA A 164 -26.24 -24.24 -24.11
N LEU A 165 -25.03 -23.73 -24.34
CA LEU A 165 -24.52 -22.55 -23.63
C LEU A 165 -25.28 -21.27 -23.98
N GLU A 166 -25.49 -20.97 -25.27
CA GLU A 166 -26.22 -19.76 -25.67
C GLU A 166 -27.65 -19.77 -25.11
N GLN A 167 -28.34 -20.91 -25.18
CA GLN A 167 -29.70 -21.04 -24.63
C GLN A 167 -29.71 -20.80 -23.12
N PHE A 168 -28.69 -21.29 -22.42
CA PHE A 168 -28.52 -21.07 -20.99
C PHE A 168 -28.30 -19.59 -20.66
N ASN A 169 -27.46 -18.89 -21.43
CA ASN A 169 -27.23 -17.46 -21.22
C ASN A 169 -28.50 -16.64 -21.53
N ASN A 170 -29.26 -16.99 -22.57
CA ASN A 170 -30.58 -16.37 -22.82
C ASN A 170 -31.56 -16.60 -21.66
N TRP A 171 -31.60 -17.80 -21.10
CA TRP A 171 -32.43 -18.08 -19.92
C TRP A 171 -31.93 -17.33 -18.68
N ARG A 172 -30.62 -17.20 -18.49
CA ARG A 172 -30.05 -16.41 -17.38
C ARG A 172 -30.39 -14.93 -17.54
N ALA A 173 -30.39 -14.40 -18.77
CA ALA A 173 -30.88 -13.06 -19.07
C ALA A 173 -32.36 -12.90 -18.63
N GLU A 174 -33.23 -13.87 -18.97
CA GLU A 174 -34.63 -13.90 -18.51
C GLU A 174 -34.73 -13.91 -16.97
N LYS A 175 -33.93 -14.75 -16.30
CA LYS A 175 -33.86 -14.84 -14.83
C LYS A 175 -33.45 -13.52 -14.18
N LEU A 176 -32.63 -12.71 -14.86
CA LEU A 176 -32.21 -11.36 -14.45
C LEU A 176 -33.19 -10.25 -14.89
N GLY A 177 -34.31 -10.61 -15.53
CA GLY A 177 -35.31 -9.65 -16.00
C GLY A 177 -34.91 -8.89 -17.27
N LEU A 178 -33.93 -9.38 -18.02
CA LEU A 178 -33.51 -8.79 -19.29
C LEU A 178 -34.38 -9.30 -20.44
N LEU A 179 -34.67 -8.41 -21.38
CA LEU A 179 -35.22 -8.81 -22.68
C LEU A 179 -34.16 -9.59 -23.46
N HIS A 180 -34.57 -10.70 -24.07
CA HIS A 180 -33.71 -11.50 -24.94
C HIS A 180 -34.55 -12.10 -26.08
N PRO A 181 -33.95 -12.40 -27.25
CA PRO A 181 -34.70 -13.00 -28.36
C PRO A 181 -35.18 -14.40 -27.99
N PRO A 182 -36.44 -14.77 -28.33
CA PRO A 182 -36.92 -16.13 -28.16
C PRO A 182 -36.03 -17.12 -28.90
N SER A 183 -35.55 -18.14 -28.17
CA SER A 183 -34.62 -19.14 -28.70
C SER A 183 -34.96 -20.56 -28.26
N GLY A 184 -34.41 -21.54 -28.97
CA GLY A 184 -34.57 -22.96 -28.69
C GLY A 184 -33.84 -23.84 -29.69
N PHE A 185 -34.35 -25.04 -29.93
CA PHE A 185 -33.72 -26.01 -30.83
C PHE A 185 -34.73 -26.66 -31.76
N ALA A 186 -34.29 -27.02 -32.96
CA ALA A 186 -35.11 -27.74 -33.92
C ALA A 186 -34.27 -28.60 -34.86
N ASP A 187 -34.82 -29.73 -35.28
CA ASP A 187 -34.29 -30.50 -36.39
C ASP A 187 -34.75 -29.88 -37.72
N LEU A 188 -33.83 -29.74 -38.68
CA LEU A 188 -34.15 -29.22 -40.01
C LEU A 188 -34.02 -30.31 -41.07
N ARG A 189 -35.02 -30.44 -41.94
CA ARG A 189 -34.96 -31.23 -43.18
C ARG A 189 -34.90 -30.28 -44.37
N ILE A 190 -33.97 -30.50 -45.29
CA ILE A 190 -33.85 -29.70 -46.51
C ILE A 190 -34.00 -30.61 -47.73
N ASN A 191 -34.96 -30.32 -48.60
CA ASN A 191 -35.27 -31.11 -49.79
C ASN A 191 -35.41 -32.62 -49.48
N GLY A 192 -36.19 -32.94 -48.44
CA GLY A 192 -36.43 -34.29 -47.94
C GLY A 192 -35.27 -34.94 -47.16
N ARG A 193 -34.06 -34.34 -47.14
CA ARG A 193 -32.88 -34.87 -46.42
C ARG A 193 -32.80 -34.32 -45.00
N ASN A 194 -32.44 -35.17 -44.04
CA ASN A 194 -32.24 -34.74 -42.65
C ASN A 194 -30.90 -33.97 -42.51
N HIS A 195 -30.97 -32.70 -42.13
CA HIS A 195 -29.82 -31.83 -41.88
C HIS A 195 -29.45 -31.73 -40.39
N GLY A 196 -30.19 -32.40 -39.51
CA GLY A 196 -29.93 -32.50 -38.08
C GLY A 196 -30.35 -31.27 -37.29
N LEU A 197 -29.76 -31.15 -36.09
CA LEU A 197 -30.16 -30.23 -35.04
C LEU A 197 -29.59 -28.82 -35.26
N TYR A 198 -30.42 -27.79 -35.13
CA TYR A 198 -30.01 -26.39 -35.17
C TYR A 198 -30.41 -25.68 -33.87
N PHE A 199 -29.62 -24.68 -33.48
CA PHE A 199 -30.06 -23.67 -32.54
C PHE A 199 -30.94 -22.68 -33.30
N MET A 200 -32.16 -22.48 -32.81
CA MET A 200 -33.15 -21.60 -33.41
C MET A 200 -33.25 -20.34 -32.56
N ILE A 201 -33.16 -19.17 -33.20
CA ILE A 201 -33.37 -17.89 -32.51
C ILE A 201 -34.12 -16.94 -33.42
N GLU A 202 -35.12 -16.27 -32.87
CA GLU A 202 -35.84 -15.22 -33.59
C GLU A 202 -34.89 -14.08 -33.99
N ASN A 203 -35.17 -13.44 -35.12
CA ASN A 203 -34.38 -12.30 -35.59
C ASN A 203 -35.10 -10.99 -35.27
N TRP A 204 -34.33 -9.90 -35.22
CA TRP A 204 -34.84 -8.54 -34.96
C TRP A 204 -35.98 -8.16 -35.91
N SER A 205 -37.14 -7.78 -35.33
CA SER A 205 -38.29 -7.25 -36.06
C SER A 205 -39.25 -6.49 -35.12
N PRO A 206 -40.14 -5.64 -35.65
CA PRO A 206 -41.24 -5.05 -34.88
C PRO A 206 -42.09 -6.09 -34.15
N GLU A 207 -42.38 -7.24 -34.78
CA GLU A 207 -43.20 -8.28 -34.15
C GLU A 207 -42.53 -8.90 -32.92
N MET A 208 -41.20 -8.95 -32.89
CA MET A 208 -40.47 -9.40 -31.71
C MET A 208 -40.61 -8.40 -30.55
N LEU A 209 -40.46 -7.10 -30.83
CA LEU A 209 -40.68 -6.03 -29.86
C LEU A 209 -42.11 -6.07 -29.30
N ALA A 210 -43.11 -6.25 -30.17
CA ALA A 210 -44.50 -6.37 -29.76
C ALA A 210 -44.74 -7.55 -28.79
N LYS A 211 -44.03 -8.67 -28.95
CA LYS A 211 -44.13 -9.82 -28.03
C LYS A 211 -43.40 -9.64 -26.72
N TRP A 212 -42.38 -8.79 -26.68
CA TRP A 212 -41.80 -8.31 -25.43
C TRP A 212 -42.69 -7.28 -24.74
N GLU A 213 -43.82 -6.91 -25.35
CA GLU A 213 -44.77 -5.92 -24.85
C GLU A 213 -44.12 -4.53 -24.71
N VAL A 214 -43.22 -4.18 -25.63
CA VAL A 214 -42.58 -2.86 -25.73
C VAL A 214 -42.96 -2.17 -27.05
N PRO A 215 -42.77 -0.83 -27.17
CA PRO A 215 -43.06 -0.12 -28.41
C PRO A 215 -42.34 -0.73 -29.64
N ASP A 216 -43.11 -1.20 -30.61
CA ASP A 216 -42.64 -1.99 -31.76
C ASP A 216 -42.21 -1.16 -32.98
N GLY A 217 -42.54 0.12 -32.99
CA GLY A 217 -42.10 1.11 -33.97
C GLY A 217 -41.06 2.09 -33.42
N SER A 218 -40.14 1.63 -32.56
CA SER A 218 -39.05 2.44 -32.00
C SER A 218 -37.69 1.99 -32.51
N ASN A 219 -36.74 2.93 -32.55
CA ASN A 219 -35.37 2.64 -32.96
C ASN A 219 -34.74 1.55 -32.08
N PHE A 220 -34.23 0.51 -32.74
CA PHE A 220 -33.43 -0.55 -32.14
C PHE A 220 -32.06 -0.56 -32.84
N TYR A 221 -31.03 -0.23 -32.08
CA TYR A 221 -29.66 -0.10 -32.54
C TYR A 221 -28.84 -1.39 -32.31
N SER A 222 -27.91 -1.62 -33.23
CA SER A 222 -26.88 -2.65 -33.19
C SER A 222 -25.53 -2.01 -33.46
N ALA A 223 -24.49 -2.41 -32.72
CA ALA A 223 -23.12 -2.19 -33.18
C ALA A 223 -22.93 -2.82 -34.58
N LEU A 224 -22.09 -2.23 -35.41
CA LEU A 224 -21.82 -2.74 -36.76
C LEU A 224 -21.22 -4.15 -36.74
N ASP A 225 -21.76 -5.05 -37.55
CA ASP A 225 -21.22 -6.40 -37.73
C ASP A 225 -19.85 -6.36 -38.45
N LEU A 226 -19.02 -7.38 -38.22
CA LEU A 226 -17.67 -7.55 -38.81
C LEU A 226 -17.54 -7.15 -40.29
N PRO A 227 -18.46 -7.53 -41.23
CA PRO A 227 -18.37 -7.14 -42.64
C PRO A 227 -18.31 -5.64 -42.91
N ALA A 228 -18.97 -4.82 -42.08
CA ALA A 228 -18.99 -3.37 -42.26
C ALA A 228 -17.65 -2.72 -41.83
N LEU A 229 -16.96 -3.31 -40.86
CA LEU A 229 -15.65 -2.87 -40.37
C LEU A 229 -14.51 -3.04 -41.40
N TYR A 230 -14.65 -3.93 -42.39
CA TYR A 230 -13.62 -4.20 -43.40
C TYR A 230 -13.81 -3.44 -44.73
N GLN A 231 -14.99 -2.89 -45.01
CA GLN A 231 -15.24 -2.13 -46.25
C GLN A 231 -14.73 -0.68 -46.15
N THR A 232 -14.57 -0.17 -44.93
CA THR A 232 -13.82 1.04 -44.57
C THR A 232 -13.62 0.92 -43.07
N PRO A 233 -12.42 0.65 -42.53
CA PRO A 233 -12.27 0.63 -41.09
C PRO A 233 -12.64 2.03 -40.59
N PRO A 234 -13.74 2.22 -39.83
CA PRO A 234 -13.83 3.45 -39.07
C PRO A 234 -12.58 3.47 -38.19
N SER A 235 -11.83 4.56 -38.20
CA SER A 235 -10.65 4.75 -37.35
C SER A 235 -11.01 4.87 -35.85
N PHE A 236 -12.23 4.46 -35.48
CA PHE A 236 -12.98 4.83 -34.29
C PHE A 236 -13.84 3.64 -33.83
N GLY A 237 -13.90 3.40 -32.52
CA GLY A 237 -14.77 2.41 -31.87
C GLY A 237 -16.25 2.79 -31.98
N PHE A 238 -17.16 1.85 -31.75
CA PHE A 238 -18.59 2.13 -31.95
C PHE A 238 -19.15 3.18 -30.96
N TRP A 239 -18.51 3.43 -29.82
CA TRP A 239 -18.91 4.51 -28.90
C TRP A 239 -18.40 5.90 -29.31
N ASP A 240 -17.47 6.00 -30.26
CA ASP A 240 -16.83 7.27 -30.62
C ASP A 240 -17.72 8.14 -31.50
N ASN A 241 -18.58 7.54 -32.33
CA ASN A 241 -19.50 8.25 -33.22
C ASN A 241 -20.63 7.35 -33.73
N LEU A 242 -21.65 7.98 -34.34
CA LEU A 242 -22.85 7.30 -34.83
C LEU A 242 -22.60 6.30 -35.97
N HIS A 243 -21.51 6.44 -36.74
CA HIS A 243 -21.21 5.53 -37.85
C HIS A 243 -20.80 4.13 -37.39
N GLY A 244 -20.54 3.92 -36.10
CA GLY A 244 -20.35 2.60 -35.51
C GLY A 244 -21.63 1.79 -35.31
N TRP A 245 -22.79 2.34 -35.67
CA TRP A 245 -24.11 1.76 -35.36
C TRP A 245 -25.02 1.63 -36.58
N GLN A 246 -25.89 0.61 -36.55
CA GLN A 246 -26.95 0.37 -37.53
C GLN A 246 -28.31 0.16 -36.84
N LEU A 247 -29.39 0.51 -37.53
CA LEU A 247 -30.76 0.20 -37.10
C LEU A 247 -31.16 -1.21 -37.52
N VAL A 248 -31.75 -1.97 -36.60
CA VAL A 248 -32.38 -3.27 -36.87
C VAL A 248 -33.91 -3.21 -36.81
N VAL A 249 -34.46 -2.18 -36.17
CA VAL A 249 -35.85 -1.73 -36.25
C VAL A 249 -35.83 -0.21 -36.29
N GLU A 250 -36.65 0.38 -37.16
CA GLU A 250 -36.72 1.83 -37.39
C GLU A 250 -37.92 2.46 -36.68
N ASP A 251 -37.79 3.74 -36.34
CA ASP A 251 -38.88 4.55 -35.82
C ASP A 251 -40.02 4.73 -36.83
N ALA A 252 -41.16 4.10 -36.57
CA ALA A 252 -42.32 4.12 -37.45
C ALA A 252 -43.07 5.47 -37.47
N ARG A 253 -42.71 6.42 -36.60
CA ARG A 253 -43.35 7.76 -36.54
C ARG A 253 -42.87 8.70 -37.65
N VAL A 254 -41.73 8.41 -38.26
CA VAL A 254 -41.12 9.23 -39.31
C VAL A 254 -40.79 8.38 -40.54
N SER A 255 -40.60 9.03 -41.68
CA SER A 255 -40.36 8.36 -42.96
C SER A 255 -38.87 8.29 -43.34
N TYR A 256 -37.97 8.55 -42.39
CA TYR A 256 -36.53 8.59 -42.61
C TYR A 256 -35.80 7.98 -41.41
N GLU A 257 -34.67 7.32 -41.67
CA GLU A 257 -33.77 6.84 -40.64
C GLU A 257 -33.18 8.01 -39.85
N HIS A 258 -33.16 7.91 -38.53
CA HIS A 258 -32.53 8.89 -37.65
C HIS A 258 -31.92 8.20 -36.44
N TYR A 259 -30.92 8.84 -35.86
CA TYR A 259 -30.12 8.33 -34.74
C TYR A 259 -30.20 9.28 -33.53
N SER A 260 -31.29 10.04 -33.42
CA SER A 260 -31.39 11.19 -32.51
C SER A 260 -31.19 10.80 -31.04
N GLU A 261 -31.72 9.64 -30.63
CA GLU A 261 -31.56 9.17 -29.25
C GLU A 261 -30.13 8.74 -28.96
N LEU A 262 -29.49 8.07 -29.94
CA LEU A 262 -28.13 7.60 -29.80
C LEU A 262 -27.12 8.75 -29.82
N ASP A 263 -27.36 9.75 -30.66
CA ASP A 263 -26.59 11.01 -30.69
C ASP A 263 -26.60 11.65 -29.31
N LYS A 264 -27.75 11.68 -28.64
CA LYS A 264 -27.83 12.23 -27.29
C LYS A 264 -27.03 11.43 -26.26
N LEU A 265 -27.00 10.10 -26.39
CA LEU A 265 -26.22 9.23 -25.50
C LEU A 265 -24.71 9.42 -25.73
N VAL A 266 -24.28 9.52 -27.00
CA VAL A 266 -22.88 9.76 -27.38
C VAL A 266 -22.43 11.17 -26.97
N GLU A 267 -23.26 12.20 -27.14
CA GLU A 267 -23.00 13.56 -26.64
C GLU A 267 -22.77 13.56 -25.13
N LEU A 268 -23.62 12.84 -24.38
CA LEU A 268 -23.48 12.73 -22.93
C LEU A 268 -22.18 11.99 -22.57
N LEU A 269 -21.87 10.88 -23.23
CA LEU A 269 -20.64 10.11 -23.06
C LEU A 269 -19.37 10.93 -23.34
N HIS A 270 -19.44 11.99 -24.14
CA HIS A 270 -18.31 12.88 -24.46
C HIS A 270 -18.31 14.21 -23.70
N THR A 271 -19.20 14.39 -22.71
CA THR A 271 -19.18 15.60 -21.86
C THR A 271 -17.87 15.70 -21.07
N GLU A 272 -17.25 16.88 -20.96
CA GLU A 272 -15.94 17.05 -20.32
C GLU A 272 -15.95 16.74 -18.82
N ARG A 273 -17.00 17.18 -18.10
CA ARG A 273 -17.11 17.03 -16.65
C ARG A 273 -17.83 15.74 -16.27
N ASP A 274 -17.21 14.97 -15.39
CA ASP A 274 -17.80 13.73 -14.87
C ASP A 274 -19.04 13.99 -14.00
N GLU A 275 -19.11 15.12 -13.29
CA GLU A 275 -20.31 15.47 -12.52
C GLU A 275 -21.55 15.62 -13.41
N ASP A 276 -21.40 16.27 -14.57
CA ASP A 276 -22.49 16.49 -15.52
C ASP A 276 -22.93 15.17 -16.17
N PHE A 277 -21.98 14.27 -16.44
CA PHE A 277 -22.26 12.92 -16.94
C PHE A 277 -23.02 12.09 -15.89
N PHE A 278 -22.51 12.00 -14.66
CA PHE A 278 -23.11 11.17 -13.60
C PHE A 278 -24.50 11.65 -13.19
N ALA A 279 -24.75 12.96 -13.23
CA ALA A 279 -26.05 13.53 -12.89
C ALA A 279 -27.15 13.16 -13.89
N ARG A 280 -26.81 12.79 -15.13
CA ARG A 280 -27.76 12.67 -16.24
C ARG A 280 -27.79 11.30 -16.91
N ILE A 281 -26.77 10.46 -16.74
CA ILE A 281 -26.68 9.21 -17.51
C ILE A 281 -27.90 8.31 -17.32
N PHE A 282 -28.38 8.17 -16.08
CA PHE A 282 -29.57 7.36 -15.77
C PHE A 282 -30.91 8.05 -16.08
N ASP A 283 -30.91 9.29 -16.59
CA ASP A 283 -32.11 9.88 -17.21
C ASP A 283 -32.34 9.28 -18.59
N LEU A 284 -31.27 8.88 -19.29
CA LEU A 284 -31.31 8.38 -20.67
C LEU A 284 -31.16 6.86 -20.78
N ILE A 285 -30.57 6.19 -19.78
CA ILE A 285 -30.50 4.73 -19.71
C ILE A 285 -31.31 4.20 -18.53
N ASP A 286 -31.95 3.04 -18.70
CA ASP A 286 -32.63 2.37 -17.59
C ASP A 286 -31.59 1.72 -16.66
N ARG A 287 -31.53 2.19 -15.42
CA ARG A 287 -30.48 1.83 -14.45
C ARG A 287 -30.51 0.36 -14.07
N ASP A 288 -31.69 -0.16 -13.76
CA ASP A 288 -31.87 -1.54 -13.28
C ASP A 288 -31.58 -2.52 -14.42
N ASN A 289 -32.06 -2.22 -15.63
CA ASN A 289 -31.72 -2.99 -16.82
C ASN A 289 -30.21 -2.95 -17.13
N PHE A 290 -29.56 -1.79 -17.03
CA PHE A 290 -28.12 -1.67 -17.26
C PHE A 290 -27.31 -2.51 -16.26
N TYR A 291 -27.65 -2.46 -14.96
CA TYR A 291 -26.98 -3.27 -13.96
C TYR A 291 -27.21 -4.77 -14.16
N ALA A 292 -28.45 -5.19 -14.46
CA ALA A 292 -28.74 -6.59 -14.78
C ALA A 292 -27.94 -7.07 -16.02
N TRP A 293 -27.78 -6.21 -17.04
CA TRP A 293 -27.00 -6.50 -18.24
C TRP A 293 -25.50 -6.66 -17.96
N GLN A 294 -24.96 -5.87 -17.03
CA GLN A 294 -23.57 -5.99 -16.56
C GLN A 294 -23.36 -7.21 -15.65
N VAL A 295 -24.30 -7.51 -14.75
CA VAL A 295 -24.27 -8.74 -13.93
C VAL A 295 -24.30 -9.98 -14.83
N HIS A 296 -25.14 -9.98 -15.87
CA HIS A 296 -25.17 -11.06 -16.87
C HIS A 296 -23.81 -11.25 -17.56
N GLN A 297 -23.13 -10.16 -17.92
CA GLN A 297 -21.80 -10.21 -18.53
C GLN A 297 -20.76 -10.85 -17.60
N GLU A 298 -20.74 -10.48 -16.32
CA GLU A 298 -19.77 -11.03 -15.36
C GLU A 298 -20.04 -12.52 -15.09
N LEU A 299 -21.31 -12.91 -14.95
CA LEU A 299 -21.72 -14.30 -14.73
C LEU A 299 -21.41 -15.21 -15.93
N THR A 300 -21.36 -14.67 -17.14
CA THR A 300 -21.00 -15.40 -18.36
C THR A 300 -19.50 -15.38 -18.67
N ASN A 301 -18.73 -14.55 -17.95
CA ASN A 301 -17.30 -14.30 -18.20
C ASN A 301 -17.01 -14.04 -19.69
N SER A 302 -17.74 -13.09 -20.29
CA SER A 302 -17.64 -12.82 -21.73
C SER A 302 -17.31 -11.37 -22.04
N VAL A 303 -16.41 -11.14 -23.00
CA VAL A 303 -16.20 -9.81 -23.57
C VAL A 303 -17.23 -9.43 -24.64
N HIS A 304 -18.06 -10.37 -25.10
CA HIS A 304 -19.01 -10.14 -26.20
C HIS A 304 -20.10 -9.10 -25.90
N GLN A 305 -20.27 -8.66 -24.66
CA GLN A 305 -21.16 -7.54 -24.32
C GLN A 305 -20.41 -6.20 -24.16
N ASN A 306 -19.07 -6.21 -24.21
CA ASN A 306 -18.22 -5.04 -23.98
C ASN A 306 -17.60 -4.50 -25.26
N VAL A 307 -17.09 -5.40 -26.12
CA VAL A 307 -16.27 -5.05 -27.29
C VAL A 307 -16.97 -5.28 -28.63
N ASP A 308 -18.09 -6.02 -28.62
CA ASP A 308 -18.89 -6.33 -29.81
C ASP A 308 -20.34 -6.61 -29.38
N ASN A 309 -21.23 -6.97 -30.31
CA ASN A 309 -22.59 -7.49 -30.11
C ASN A 309 -23.50 -6.64 -29.20
N VAL A 310 -23.17 -5.37 -28.99
CA VAL A 310 -24.02 -4.46 -28.22
C VAL A 310 -25.31 -4.18 -28.99
N ARG A 311 -26.44 -4.24 -28.27
CA ARG A 311 -27.80 -4.05 -28.77
C ARG A 311 -28.53 -3.11 -27.82
N LEU A 312 -29.04 -2.00 -28.37
CA LEU A 312 -29.71 -0.95 -27.59
C LEU A 312 -31.09 -0.68 -28.18
N PHE A 313 -32.14 -0.98 -27.43
CA PHE A 313 -33.51 -0.61 -27.77
C PHE A 313 -33.86 0.71 -27.09
N PHE A 314 -34.37 1.69 -27.82
CA PHE A 314 -34.91 2.89 -27.19
C PHE A 314 -36.40 2.72 -26.90
N ASP A 315 -36.74 2.53 -25.63
CA ASP A 315 -38.13 2.47 -25.18
C ASP A 315 -38.71 3.88 -25.14
N ASN A 316 -39.36 4.30 -26.23
CA ASN A 316 -39.95 5.63 -26.35
C ASN A 316 -41.15 5.87 -25.42
N SER A 317 -41.66 4.84 -24.73
CA SER A 317 -42.67 4.99 -23.67
C SER A 317 -42.05 5.40 -22.33
N LYS A 318 -40.77 5.06 -22.12
CA LYS A 318 -39.96 5.43 -20.95
C LYS A 318 -39.03 6.62 -21.22
N GLY A 319 -38.68 6.85 -22.48
CA GLY A 319 -37.64 7.78 -22.88
C GLY A 319 -36.22 7.30 -22.54
N LYS A 320 -36.00 5.98 -22.48
CA LYS A 320 -34.74 5.37 -22.01
C LYS A 320 -34.25 4.25 -22.91
N PHE A 321 -32.92 4.09 -22.95
CA PHE A 321 -32.28 2.92 -23.55
C PHE A 321 -32.37 1.69 -22.65
N ILE A 322 -32.67 0.56 -23.30
CA ILE A 322 -32.70 -0.79 -22.76
C ILE A 322 -31.60 -1.60 -23.47
N PHE A 323 -30.71 -2.20 -22.69
CA PHE A 323 -29.61 -3.04 -23.13
C PHE A 323 -30.09 -4.49 -23.27
N ILE A 324 -29.73 -5.12 -24.40
CA ILE A 324 -30.21 -6.44 -24.79
C ILE A 324 -29.00 -7.37 -24.97
N PRO A 325 -28.90 -8.50 -24.25
CA PRO A 325 -27.89 -9.52 -24.51
C PRO A 325 -28.06 -10.12 -25.92
N TRP A 326 -26.94 -10.31 -26.63
CA TRP A 326 -26.92 -10.96 -27.94
C TRP A 326 -25.58 -11.64 -28.19
N ASP A 327 -25.62 -12.88 -28.70
CA ASP A 327 -24.41 -13.67 -29.04
C ASP A 327 -23.42 -13.76 -27.87
N VAL A 328 -23.96 -14.09 -26.69
CA VAL A 328 -23.19 -14.12 -25.44
C VAL A 328 -22.62 -15.52 -25.25
N SER A 329 -21.36 -15.68 -25.64
CA SER A 329 -20.56 -16.90 -25.36
C SER A 329 -19.97 -16.86 -23.94
N SER A 330 -19.11 -17.82 -23.60
CA SER A 330 -18.22 -17.78 -22.43
C SER A 330 -16.77 -17.81 -22.91
N ASP A 331 -15.92 -16.95 -22.35
CA ASP A 331 -14.47 -17.01 -22.56
C ASP A 331 -13.82 -18.03 -21.62
N THR A 332 -12.51 -18.26 -21.78
CA THR A 332 -11.78 -19.27 -21.01
C THR A 332 -11.69 -18.92 -19.52
N PRO A 333 -11.53 -19.91 -18.61
CA PRO A 333 -11.37 -19.65 -17.17
C PRO A 333 -10.15 -18.77 -16.83
N ASP A 334 -9.10 -18.84 -17.65
CA ASP A 334 -7.84 -18.12 -17.39
C ASP A 334 -7.94 -16.61 -17.67
N SER A 335 -9.01 -16.14 -18.29
CA SER A 335 -9.29 -14.72 -18.53
C SER A 335 -10.28 -14.19 -17.49
N ASP A 336 -9.83 -13.22 -16.68
CA ASP A 336 -10.70 -12.45 -15.80
C ASP A 336 -11.25 -11.24 -16.55
N ASN A 337 -12.51 -11.35 -16.99
CA ASN A 337 -13.18 -10.30 -17.76
C ASN A 337 -14.01 -9.34 -16.88
N SER A 338 -13.86 -9.38 -15.54
CA SER A 338 -14.64 -8.54 -14.60
C SER A 338 -14.22 -7.06 -14.56
N ASP A 339 -13.01 -6.76 -15.02
CA ASP A 339 -12.47 -5.40 -15.11
C ASP A 339 -12.47 -4.86 -16.57
N ILE A 340 -13.06 -5.63 -17.52
CA ILE A 340 -13.22 -5.24 -18.93
C ILE A 340 -14.65 -4.76 -19.15
N TYR A 341 -14.80 -3.57 -19.71
CA TYR A 341 -16.07 -2.88 -19.93
C TYR A 341 -16.12 -2.27 -21.33
N SER A 342 -17.31 -1.84 -21.74
CA SER A 342 -17.46 -0.91 -22.87
C SER A 342 -17.07 0.51 -22.46
N SER A 343 -16.81 1.42 -23.40
CA SER A 343 -16.44 2.82 -23.10
C SER A 343 -17.49 3.55 -22.26
N LEU A 344 -18.78 3.26 -22.50
CA LEU A 344 -19.89 3.75 -21.69
C LEU A 344 -19.87 3.16 -20.27
N SER A 345 -19.82 1.83 -20.15
CA SER A 345 -19.82 1.14 -18.86
C SER A 345 -18.61 1.51 -18.00
N ALA A 346 -17.42 1.60 -18.62
CA ALA A 346 -16.19 2.02 -17.97
C ALA A 346 -16.34 3.42 -17.37
N ARG A 347 -16.90 4.38 -18.13
CA ARG A 347 -17.15 5.73 -17.63
C ARG A 347 -18.18 5.74 -16.49
N ILE A 348 -19.25 4.95 -16.56
CA ILE A 348 -20.22 4.84 -15.46
C ILE A 348 -19.54 4.33 -14.18
N PHE A 349 -18.69 3.30 -14.30
CA PHE A 349 -18.06 2.66 -13.16
C PHE A 349 -16.77 3.31 -12.66
N THR A 350 -16.31 4.42 -13.25
CA THR A 350 -15.38 5.33 -12.55
C THR A 350 -16.06 6.04 -11.38
N ASN A 351 -17.41 6.11 -11.36
CA ASN A 351 -18.14 6.52 -10.18
C ASN A 351 -18.17 5.36 -9.15
N PRO A 352 -17.54 5.53 -7.97
CA PRO A 352 -17.43 4.44 -7.00
C PRO A 352 -18.79 3.98 -6.46
N LYS A 353 -19.77 4.88 -6.36
CA LYS A 353 -21.14 4.52 -5.93
C LYS A 353 -21.81 3.60 -6.95
N TYR A 354 -21.68 3.90 -8.24
CA TYR A 354 -22.29 3.08 -9.29
C TYR A 354 -21.62 1.71 -9.41
N LEU A 355 -20.30 1.65 -9.21
CA LEU A 355 -19.55 0.39 -9.16
C LEU A 355 -19.95 -0.45 -7.94
N HIS A 356 -20.08 0.19 -6.76
CA HIS A 356 -20.53 -0.46 -5.53
C HIS A 356 -21.89 -1.14 -5.70
N GLU A 357 -22.88 -0.41 -6.23
CA GLU A 357 -24.23 -0.92 -6.44
C GLU A 357 -24.28 -2.11 -7.43
N LYS A 358 -23.44 -2.08 -8.48
CA LYS A 358 -23.30 -3.23 -9.40
C LYS A 358 -22.67 -4.42 -8.70
N ASN A 359 -21.62 -4.20 -7.92
CA ASN A 359 -20.92 -5.25 -7.18
C ASN A 359 -21.82 -5.92 -6.13
N GLU A 360 -22.69 -5.15 -5.46
CA GLU A 360 -23.71 -5.71 -4.55
C GLU A 360 -24.65 -6.68 -5.29
N GLN A 361 -25.04 -6.36 -6.53
CA GLN A 361 -25.92 -7.23 -7.31
C GLN A 361 -25.22 -8.50 -7.80
N VAL A 362 -23.96 -8.40 -8.23
CA VAL A 362 -23.14 -9.59 -8.55
C VAL A 362 -23.03 -10.49 -7.32
N TYR A 363 -22.61 -9.93 -6.18
CA TYR A 363 -22.48 -10.68 -4.94
C TYR A 363 -23.79 -11.30 -4.48
N ARG A 364 -24.92 -10.59 -4.56
CA ARG A 364 -26.24 -11.13 -4.25
C ARG A 364 -26.59 -12.37 -5.07
N TYR A 365 -26.16 -12.43 -6.34
CA TYR A 365 -26.36 -13.61 -7.16
C TYR A 365 -25.46 -14.77 -6.73
N VAL A 366 -24.16 -14.51 -6.56
CA VAL A 366 -23.15 -15.57 -6.34
C VAL A 366 -23.02 -16.03 -4.89
N SER A 367 -23.61 -15.32 -3.93
CA SER A 367 -23.66 -15.73 -2.52
C SER A 367 -24.82 -16.69 -2.20
N ASP A 368 -25.80 -16.82 -3.09
CA ASP A 368 -26.91 -17.78 -2.95
C ASP A 368 -26.64 -19.03 -3.79
N GLU A 369 -26.22 -20.13 -3.13
CA GLU A 369 -25.95 -21.42 -3.78
C GLU A 369 -27.13 -21.95 -4.61
N LYS A 370 -28.37 -21.55 -4.26
CA LYS A 370 -29.56 -21.91 -5.05
C LYS A 370 -29.48 -21.39 -6.48
N ASN A 371 -28.85 -20.24 -6.70
CA ASN A 371 -28.65 -19.72 -8.04
C ASN A 371 -27.76 -20.63 -8.88
N LEU A 372 -26.68 -21.17 -8.29
CA LEU A 372 -25.80 -22.11 -8.97
C LEU A 372 -26.54 -23.43 -9.29
N ASP A 373 -27.32 -23.94 -8.34
CA ASP A 373 -28.12 -25.16 -8.54
C ASP A 373 -29.12 -25.01 -9.70
N GLU A 374 -29.86 -23.91 -9.73
CA GLU A 374 -30.81 -23.60 -10.81
C GLU A 374 -30.10 -23.45 -12.16
N ASP A 375 -28.96 -22.76 -12.19
CA ASP A 375 -28.17 -22.55 -13.39
C ASP A 375 -27.68 -23.88 -13.99
N LEU A 376 -27.10 -24.74 -13.15
CA LEU A 376 -26.62 -26.05 -13.57
C LEU A 376 -27.78 -26.97 -13.98
N ALA A 377 -28.92 -26.89 -13.29
CA ALA A 377 -30.10 -27.67 -13.63
C ALA A 377 -30.62 -27.31 -15.03
N PHE A 378 -30.78 -26.02 -15.34
CA PHE A 378 -31.24 -25.57 -16.65
C PHE A 378 -30.26 -25.94 -17.76
N TYR A 379 -28.95 -25.75 -17.54
CA TYR A 379 -27.91 -26.10 -18.50
C TYR A 379 -27.89 -27.61 -18.81
N ASP A 380 -27.95 -28.44 -17.76
CA ASP A 380 -27.93 -29.90 -17.87
C ASP A 380 -29.23 -30.45 -18.50
N GLU A 381 -30.38 -29.86 -18.18
CA GLU A 381 -31.67 -30.20 -18.76
C GLU A 381 -31.74 -29.83 -20.25
N THR A 382 -31.31 -28.63 -20.61
CA THR A 382 -31.23 -28.18 -22.01
C THR A 382 -30.36 -29.13 -22.82
N TYR A 383 -29.15 -29.47 -22.33
CA TYR A 383 -28.29 -30.42 -23.01
C TYR A 383 -28.94 -31.80 -23.12
N ARG A 384 -29.62 -32.29 -22.07
CA ARG A 384 -30.32 -33.58 -22.07
C ARG A 384 -31.43 -33.63 -23.13
N ALA A 385 -32.23 -32.58 -23.25
CA ALA A 385 -33.35 -32.48 -24.19
C ALA A 385 -32.88 -32.56 -25.65
N ILE A 386 -31.74 -31.96 -25.97
CA ILE A 386 -31.21 -31.96 -27.34
C ILE A 386 -30.43 -33.23 -27.72
N ARG A 387 -30.02 -34.07 -26.75
CA ARG A 387 -29.18 -35.26 -26.99
C ARG A 387 -29.70 -36.20 -28.08
N PRO A 388 -31.00 -36.58 -28.14
CA PRO A 388 -31.50 -37.49 -29.18
C PRO A 388 -31.20 -36.96 -30.59
N SER A 389 -31.59 -35.72 -30.88
CA SER A 389 -31.37 -35.06 -32.17
C SER A 389 -29.89 -34.78 -32.41
N LEU A 390 -29.18 -34.26 -31.41
CA LEU A 390 -27.75 -33.99 -31.47
C LEU A 390 -26.97 -35.24 -31.86
N TYR A 391 -27.25 -36.39 -31.25
CA TYR A 391 -26.50 -37.61 -31.52
C TYR A 391 -26.87 -38.30 -32.84
N LYS A 392 -28.08 -38.06 -33.35
CA LYS A 392 -28.52 -38.47 -34.70
C LYS A 392 -27.88 -37.62 -35.79
N ASP A 393 -27.55 -36.37 -35.50
CA ASP A 393 -26.94 -35.45 -36.45
C ASP A 393 -25.54 -35.93 -36.87
N ARG A 394 -25.41 -36.35 -38.13
CA ARG A 394 -24.12 -36.74 -38.73
C ARG A 394 -23.49 -35.63 -39.57
N MET A 395 -24.18 -34.51 -39.76
CA MET A 395 -23.74 -33.36 -40.54
C MET A 395 -22.99 -32.31 -39.72
N LYS A 396 -23.21 -32.24 -38.40
CA LYS A 396 -22.42 -31.40 -37.48
C LYS A 396 -20.92 -31.64 -37.56
N ILE A 397 -20.10 -30.68 -37.15
CA ILE A 397 -18.64 -30.76 -37.31
C ILE A 397 -18.04 -31.63 -36.20
N PHE A 398 -18.49 -31.41 -34.97
CA PHE A 398 -18.02 -32.13 -33.79
C PHE A 398 -18.57 -33.57 -33.72
N THR A 399 -17.80 -34.46 -33.09
CA THR A 399 -18.31 -35.80 -32.73
C THR A 399 -19.25 -35.70 -31.53
N ASN A 400 -20.05 -36.73 -31.27
CA ASN A 400 -20.91 -36.75 -30.07
C ASN A 400 -20.08 -36.70 -28.78
N ARG A 401 -18.90 -37.34 -28.82
CA ARG A 401 -17.93 -37.29 -27.72
C ARG A 401 -17.34 -35.90 -27.51
N ASP A 402 -17.09 -35.15 -28.58
CA ASP A 402 -16.62 -33.75 -28.48
C ASP A 402 -17.70 -32.87 -27.85
N ALA A 403 -18.97 -33.05 -28.24
CA ALA A 403 -20.10 -32.33 -27.64
C ALA A 403 -20.25 -32.64 -26.14
N ASP A 404 -20.19 -33.92 -25.74
CA ASP A 404 -20.24 -34.31 -24.33
C ASP A 404 -19.07 -33.76 -23.52
N LYS A 405 -17.88 -33.68 -24.14
CA LYS A 405 -16.71 -33.07 -23.52
C LYS A 405 -16.93 -31.58 -23.31
N MET A 406 -17.38 -30.85 -24.32
CA MET A 406 -17.65 -29.42 -24.23
C MET A 406 -18.73 -29.11 -23.20
N HIS A 407 -19.81 -29.91 -23.16
CA HIS A 407 -20.83 -29.79 -22.13
C HIS A 407 -20.25 -29.86 -20.70
N LYS A 408 -19.41 -30.86 -20.43
CA LYS A 408 -18.73 -30.96 -19.12
C LYS A 408 -17.77 -29.80 -18.85
N GLN A 409 -17.07 -29.32 -19.88
CA GLN A 409 -16.14 -28.19 -19.76
C GLN A 409 -16.88 -26.90 -19.40
N PHE A 410 -17.93 -26.55 -20.14
CA PHE A 410 -18.73 -25.35 -19.86
C PHE A 410 -19.50 -25.46 -18.54
N ARG A 411 -19.99 -26.65 -18.18
CA ARG A 411 -20.56 -26.90 -16.84
C ARG A 411 -19.56 -26.57 -15.73
N GLN A 412 -18.30 -26.96 -15.89
CA GLN A 412 -17.26 -26.63 -14.93
C GLN A 412 -16.94 -25.13 -14.95
N GLN A 413 -16.88 -24.49 -16.12
CA GLN A 413 -16.67 -23.04 -16.23
C GLN A 413 -17.74 -22.22 -15.51
N ILE A 414 -19.01 -22.65 -15.56
CA ILE A 414 -20.09 -22.01 -14.82
C ILE A 414 -19.82 -22.06 -13.31
N ILE A 415 -19.38 -23.22 -12.80
CA ILE A 415 -19.02 -23.41 -11.38
C ILE A 415 -17.81 -22.54 -11.03
N ASP A 416 -16.73 -22.67 -11.79
CA ASP A 416 -15.47 -21.98 -11.54
C ASP A 416 -15.68 -20.46 -11.53
N ASN A 417 -16.49 -19.91 -12.45
CA ASN A 417 -16.77 -18.48 -12.50
C ASN A 417 -17.64 -18.02 -11.32
N PHE A 418 -18.65 -18.81 -10.93
CA PHE A 418 -19.51 -18.52 -9.79
C PHE A 418 -18.70 -18.48 -8.48
N GLU A 419 -17.88 -19.49 -8.24
CA GLU A 419 -17.00 -19.57 -7.07
C GLU A 419 -15.95 -18.45 -7.07
N ARG A 420 -15.36 -18.16 -8.23
CA ARG A 420 -14.40 -17.07 -8.41
C ARG A 420 -15.01 -15.73 -8.04
N LEU A 421 -16.16 -15.37 -8.63
CA LEU A 421 -16.86 -14.11 -8.35
C LEU A 421 -17.23 -13.99 -6.87
N ASN A 422 -17.69 -15.08 -6.23
CA ASN A 422 -17.97 -15.07 -4.79
C ASN A 422 -16.70 -14.76 -3.98
N SER A 423 -15.59 -15.45 -4.28
CA SER A 423 -14.32 -15.26 -3.58
C SER A 423 -13.67 -13.88 -3.79
N LEU A 424 -13.96 -13.19 -4.90
CA LEU A 424 -13.42 -11.85 -5.18
C LEU A 424 -13.89 -10.81 -4.16
N PHE A 425 -15.12 -10.95 -3.67
CA PHE A 425 -15.68 -10.05 -2.66
C PHE A 425 -15.26 -10.40 -1.24
N GLU A 426 -14.79 -11.63 -0.99
CA GLU A 426 -14.28 -12.06 0.32
C GLU A 426 -12.81 -11.69 0.52
N ASN A 427 -12.01 -11.71 -0.55
CA ASN A 427 -10.56 -11.49 -0.49
C ASN A 427 -10.16 -10.00 -0.51
N GLN A 428 -9.43 -9.58 0.53
CA GLN A 428 -8.96 -8.20 0.71
C GLN A 428 -7.47 -8.11 0.38
N ARG A 429 -7.05 -7.18 -0.49
CA ARG A 429 -5.67 -7.09 -0.96
C ARG A 429 -4.81 -6.12 -0.14
N THR A 430 -5.24 -4.88 0.06
CA THR A 430 -4.45 -3.89 0.80
C THR A 430 -5.33 -2.89 1.52
N ILE A 431 -5.14 -2.82 2.84
CA ILE A 431 -5.76 -1.81 3.71
C ILE A 431 -4.69 -1.29 4.67
N LEU A 432 -4.37 0.00 4.58
CA LEU A 432 -3.38 0.65 5.42
C LEU A 432 -4.04 1.78 6.21
N ALA A 433 -3.73 1.88 7.50
CA ALA A 433 -4.15 2.95 8.37
C ALA A 433 -2.92 3.72 8.86
N GLU A 434 -2.76 4.96 8.41
CA GLU A 434 -1.74 5.88 8.92
C GLU A 434 -2.37 6.84 9.94
N VAL A 435 -1.93 6.76 11.19
CA VAL A 435 -2.43 7.56 12.31
C VAL A 435 -1.41 8.67 12.60
N ARG A 436 -1.73 9.88 12.19
CA ARG A 436 -0.90 11.08 12.33
C ARG A 436 -1.27 11.80 13.61
N LEU A 437 -0.45 11.66 14.64
CA LEU A 437 -0.60 12.37 15.90
C LEU A 437 -0.28 13.85 15.68
N THR A 438 -1.16 14.70 16.19
CA THR A 438 -1.07 16.16 16.07
C THR A 438 -0.51 16.77 17.36
N GLY A 439 -0.36 18.10 17.38
CA GLY A 439 0.03 18.84 18.59
C GLY A 439 -0.95 19.95 18.93
N ASP A 440 -0.78 20.52 20.11
CA ASP A 440 -1.66 21.56 20.65
C ASP A 440 -1.58 22.90 19.87
N ASP A 441 -0.61 23.03 18.97
CA ASP A 441 -0.43 24.16 18.05
C ASP A 441 -1.41 24.11 16.85
N VAL A 442 -2.02 22.96 16.59
CA VAL A 442 -3.05 22.81 15.55
C VAL A 442 -4.33 23.56 15.95
N PRO A 443 -4.96 24.33 15.05
CA PRO A 443 -6.22 25.01 15.34
C PRO A 443 -7.30 24.07 15.85
N ARG A 444 -7.94 24.45 16.95
CA ARG A 444 -9.04 23.69 17.55
C ARG A 444 -10.24 23.65 16.63
N PHE A 445 -10.94 22.51 16.60
CA PHE A 445 -12.22 22.36 15.93
C PHE A 445 -13.35 22.41 16.94
N GLN A 446 -14.28 23.36 16.80
CA GLN A 446 -15.39 23.55 17.75
C GLN A 446 -14.93 23.63 19.23
N ASN A 447 -13.79 24.29 19.51
CA ASN A 447 -13.11 24.38 20.80
C ASN A 447 -12.46 23.08 21.33
N ASN A 448 -12.53 21.99 20.58
CA ASN A 448 -11.92 20.70 20.92
C ASN A 448 -10.54 20.53 20.27
N PHE A 449 -9.71 19.68 20.87
CA PHE A 449 -8.41 19.32 20.32
C PHE A 449 -8.58 18.27 19.24
N ILE A 450 -7.93 18.47 18.10
CA ILE A 450 -7.68 17.38 17.15
C ILE A 450 -6.55 16.58 17.77
N LEU A 451 -6.75 15.28 17.99
CA LEU A 451 -5.75 14.39 18.56
C LEU A 451 -4.92 13.73 17.44
N ALA A 452 -5.60 13.24 16.41
CA ALA A 452 -4.97 12.59 15.27
C ALA A 452 -5.78 12.72 13.98
N ALA A 453 -5.08 12.69 12.84
CA ALA A 453 -5.68 12.40 11.53
C ALA A 453 -5.40 10.94 11.16
N ILE A 454 -6.41 10.22 10.68
CA ILE A 454 -6.35 8.79 10.34
C ILE A 454 -6.60 8.66 8.85
N ASP A 455 -5.56 8.33 8.09
CA ASP A 455 -5.62 8.06 6.66
C ASP A 455 -5.82 6.57 6.42
N LEU A 456 -7.01 6.17 5.96
CA LEU A 456 -7.32 4.83 5.49
C LEU A 456 -7.08 4.76 3.98
N LYS A 457 -6.03 4.04 3.59
CA LYS A 457 -5.66 3.80 2.20
C LYS A 457 -6.09 2.41 1.78
N VAL A 458 -6.97 2.32 0.79
CA VAL A 458 -7.60 1.06 0.36
C VAL A 458 -7.37 0.79 -1.12
N GLU A 459 -7.05 -0.46 -1.44
CA GLU A 459 -7.01 -1.01 -2.81
C GLU A 459 -7.57 -2.43 -2.80
N SER A 460 -8.83 -2.58 -3.23
CA SER A 460 -9.56 -3.85 -3.18
C SER A 460 -10.71 -3.92 -4.20
N VAL A 461 -11.33 -5.10 -4.32
CA VAL A 461 -12.57 -5.29 -5.09
C VAL A 461 -13.79 -4.78 -4.28
N PRO A 462 -14.02 -5.24 -3.03
CA PRO A 462 -15.09 -4.68 -2.20
C PRO A 462 -14.68 -3.33 -1.61
N ASP A 463 -15.70 -2.53 -1.29
CA ASP A 463 -15.58 -1.32 -0.46
C ASP A 463 -15.73 -1.66 1.02
N PHE A 464 -15.49 -0.70 1.92
CA PHE A 464 -15.54 -0.92 3.36
C PHE A 464 -16.37 0.11 4.12
N ARG A 465 -16.68 -0.20 5.38
CA ARG A 465 -17.24 0.73 6.36
C ARG A 465 -16.40 0.71 7.63
N LEU A 466 -16.11 1.89 8.18
CA LEU A 466 -15.44 2.01 9.47
C LEU A 466 -16.42 1.72 10.60
N GLN A 467 -16.12 0.69 11.40
CA GLN A 467 -16.96 0.31 12.55
C GLN A 467 -16.45 0.98 13.83
N GLU A 468 -15.15 0.85 14.08
CA GLU A 468 -14.55 1.25 15.35
C GLU A 468 -13.08 1.63 15.17
N ILE A 469 -12.62 2.55 16.00
CA ILE A 469 -11.20 2.77 16.26
C ILE A 469 -10.94 2.61 17.75
N THR A 470 -9.79 2.05 18.10
CA THR A 470 -9.39 1.85 19.49
C THR A 470 -7.99 2.42 19.68
N ALA A 471 -7.85 3.43 20.52
CA ALA A 471 -6.57 3.95 20.98
C ALA A 471 -6.33 3.50 22.42
N THR A 472 -5.34 2.63 22.63
CA THR A 472 -4.92 2.15 23.95
C THR A 472 -3.83 3.06 24.48
N LEU A 473 -3.96 3.47 25.74
CA LEU A 473 -3.01 4.33 26.43
C LEU A 473 -1.98 3.51 27.22
N THR A 474 -0.89 4.13 27.65
CA THR A 474 0.22 3.51 28.39
C THR A 474 -0.21 2.89 29.72
N ASP A 475 -1.29 3.38 30.33
CA ASP A 475 -1.93 2.81 31.52
C ASP A 475 -2.89 1.63 31.21
N GLN A 476 -2.90 1.16 29.96
CA GLN A 476 -3.74 0.10 29.41
C GLN A 476 -5.24 0.44 29.34
N SER A 477 -5.62 1.69 29.59
CA SER A 477 -6.98 2.17 29.34
C SER A 477 -7.21 2.50 27.86
N THR A 478 -8.46 2.46 27.42
CA THR A 478 -8.84 2.91 26.07
C THR A 478 -9.34 4.36 26.11
N LEU A 479 -8.95 5.17 25.12
CA LEU A 479 -9.52 6.50 24.94
C LEU A 479 -11.04 6.39 24.68
N THR A 480 -11.83 7.02 25.55
CA THR A 480 -13.30 6.98 25.47
C THR A 480 -13.94 8.34 25.17
N ASP A 481 -13.28 9.45 25.52
CA ASP A 481 -13.75 10.80 25.18
C ASP A 481 -13.19 11.22 23.82
N TYR A 482 -13.85 10.76 22.75
CA TYR A 482 -13.53 11.22 21.41
C TYR A 482 -14.76 11.26 20.50
N GLN A 483 -14.66 12.10 19.46
CA GLN A 483 -15.52 12.15 18.29
C GLN A 483 -14.69 11.87 17.05
N LEU A 484 -15.32 11.38 15.99
CA LEU A 484 -14.64 11.02 14.75
C LEU A 484 -15.34 11.67 13.55
N PHE A 485 -14.63 12.55 12.87
CA PHE A 485 -15.15 13.27 11.71
C PHE A 485 -14.57 12.67 10.42
N TYR A 486 -15.42 12.39 9.44
CA TYR A 486 -14.99 11.91 8.12
C TYR A 486 -14.85 13.09 7.16
N ASP A 487 -13.70 13.19 6.49
CA ASP A 487 -13.43 14.17 5.42
C ASP A 487 -14.21 13.79 4.14
N ALA A 488 -15.48 14.18 4.10
CA ALA A 488 -16.38 13.81 3.02
C ALA A 488 -16.09 14.54 1.69
N ASN A 489 -15.49 15.73 1.74
CA ASN A 489 -15.16 16.54 0.56
C ASN A 489 -13.72 16.27 0.06
N GLN A 490 -12.94 15.48 0.80
CA GLN A 490 -11.57 15.05 0.47
C GLN A 490 -10.57 16.18 0.33
N ASN A 491 -10.75 17.27 1.07
CA ASN A 491 -9.84 18.41 1.07
C ASN A 491 -8.68 18.26 2.07
N LEU A 492 -8.63 17.13 2.79
CA LEU A 492 -7.65 16.76 3.81
C LEU A 492 -7.68 17.64 5.07
N ARG A 493 -8.74 18.40 5.29
CA ARG A 493 -8.94 19.33 6.40
C ARG A 493 -10.23 19.00 7.14
N LEU A 494 -10.25 19.40 8.40
CA LEU A 494 -11.46 19.39 9.21
C LEU A 494 -12.09 20.78 9.16
N ASP A 495 -13.30 20.87 8.66
CA ASP A 495 -14.07 22.08 8.43
C ASP A 495 -15.57 21.90 8.85
N PRO A 496 -16.41 22.95 8.78
CA PRO A 496 -17.80 22.85 9.23
C PRO A 496 -18.69 21.98 8.33
N ALA A 497 -18.25 21.60 7.13
CA ALA A 497 -19.01 20.75 6.22
C ALA A 497 -18.93 19.26 6.60
N GLU A 498 -17.93 18.85 7.38
CA GLU A 498 -17.79 17.47 7.83
C GLU A 498 -18.81 17.12 8.92
N ALA A 499 -19.45 15.96 8.75
CA ALA A 499 -20.40 15.42 9.71
C ALA A 499 -19.74 14.38 10.64
N ASP A 500 -20.17 14.32 11.89
CA ASP A 500 -19.84 13.26 12.87
C ASP A 500 -20.55 11.92 12.54
N ASN A 501 -20.99 11.73 11.29
CA ASN A 501 -21.65 10.50 10.84
C ASN A 501 -20.74 9.66 9.94
N TYR A 502 -19.58 9.28 10.48
CA TYR A 502 -18.61 8.44 9.79
C TYR A 502 -19.08 6.99 9.58
N ARG A 503 -20.08 6.54 10.35
CA ARG A 503 -20.55 5.13 10.34
C ARG A 503 -21.29 4.77 9.06
N ASP A 504 -21.93 5.75 8.42
CA ASP A 504 -22.59 5.58 7.12
C ASP A 504 -21.63 5.86 5.95
N ALA A 505 -20.39 6.28 6.22
CA ALA A 505 -19.42 6.60 5.17
C ALA A 505 -18.94 5.32 4.47
N LEU A 506 -19.17 5.26 3.16
CA LEU A 506 -18.57 4.25 2.31
C LEU A 506 -17.10 4.59 2.06
N ILE A 507 -16.21 3.75 2.57
CA ILE A 507 -14.78 3.77 2.24
C ILE A 507 -14.64 3.04 0.90
N TYR A 508 -14.87 3.79 -0.17
CA TYR A 508 -14.93 3.25 -1.51
C TYR A 508 -13.54 3.05 -2.11
N THR A 509 -13.47 2.20 -3.14
CA THR A 509 -12.28 2.02 -3.94
C THR A 509 -12.45 2.67 -5.30
N SER A 510 -11.46 3.41 -5.75
CA SER A 510 -11.50 4.11 -7.03
C SER A 510 -11.05 3.20 -8.18
N ARG A 511 -11.57 3.48 -9.37
CA ARG A 511 -11.12 2.90 -10.62
C ARG A 511 -10.77 4.02 -11.59
N VAL A 512 -9.72 3.82 -12.37
CA VAL A 512 -9.40 4.70 -13.50
C VAL A 512 -9.38 3.91 -14.79
N ARG A 513 -9.64 4.59 -15.90
CA ARG A 513 -9.49 3.99 -17.23
C ARG A 513 -8.00 3.77 -17.47
N SER A 514 -7.65 2.57 -17.92
CA SER A 514 -6.27 2.27 -18.34
C SER A 514 -6.01 2.79 -19.76
N ASP A 515 -4.77 2.62 -20.22
CA ASP A 515 -4.40 2.86 -21.62
C ASP A 515 -5.09 1.90 -22.60
N VAL A 516 -5.63 0.78 -22.09
CA VAL A 516 -6.43 -0.17 -22.87
C VAL A 516 -7.89 0.23 -22.79
N GLU A 517 -8.49 0.55 -23.93
CA GLU A 517 -9.88 0.97 -24.00
C GLU A 517 -10.82 -0.02 -23.30
N GLY A 518 -11.71 0.51 -22.47
CA GLY A 518 -12.70 -0.28 -21.74
C GLY A 518 -12.18 -0.98 -20.47
N VAL A 519 -10.88 -0.97 -20.19
CA VAL A 519 -10.33 -1.62 -19.00
C VAL A 519 -10.23 -0.63 -17.83
N LEU A 520 -10.68 -1.06 -16.65
CA LEU A 520 -10.57 -0.28 -15.42
C LEU A 520 -9.49 -0.85 -14.49
N GLU A 521 -8.60 0.03 -14.02
CA GLU A 521 -7.55 -0.29 -13.07
C GLU A 521 -7.87 0.21 -11.67
N LYS A 522 -7.53 -0.59 -10.66
CA LYS A 522 -7.66 -0.25 -9.23
C LYS A 522 -6.68 0.86 -8.87
N GLN A 523 -7.14 1.85 -8.11
CA GLN A 523 -6.27 2.87 -7.54
C GLN A 523 -6.34 2.88 -6.02
N LEU A 524 -5.18 3.09 -5.40
CA LEU A 524 -5.07 3.34 -3.98
C LEU A 524 -5.87 4.60 -3.62
N THR A 525 -6.96 4.43 -2.89
CA THR A 525 -7.89 5.50 -2.53
C THR A 525 -7.69 5.87 -1.07
N ASN A 526 -7.60 7.17 -0.76
CA ASN A 526 -7.38 7.66 0.60
C ASN A 526 -8.67 8.22 1.21
N HIS A 527 -8.99 7.79 2.43
CA HIS A 527 -10.10 8.30 3.23
C HIS A 527 -9.57 8.82 4.55
N ARG A 528 -9.81 10.10 4.85
CA ARG A 528 -9.31 10.72 6.08
C ARG A 528 -10.40 10.84 7.14
N PHE A 529 -10.03 10.52 8.37
CA PHE A 529 -10.83 10.74 9.56
C PHE A 529 -10.06 11.59 10.58
N PHE A 530 -10.76 12.39 11.38
CA PHE A 530 -10.16 13.21 12.44
C PHE A 530 -10.68 12.78 13.80
N LEU A 531 -9.75 12.37 14.67
CA LEU A 531 -10.02 12.04 16.06
C LEU A 531 -9.98 13.32 16.89
N VAL A 532 -11.09 13.70 17.52
CA VAL A 532 -11.25 14.98 18.22
C VAL A 532 -11.69 14.73 19.66
N SER A 533 -11.09 15.43 20.64
CA SER A 533 -11.41 15.29 22.07
C SER A 533 -11.59 16.64 22.76
N SER A 534 -12.51 16.69 23.72
CA SER A 534 -12.76 17.88 24.55
C SER A 534 -11.98 17.83 25.86
N GLN A 535 -11.62 16.64 26.35
CA GLN A 535 -11.01 16.43 27.65
C GLN A 535 -9.49 16.25 27.59
N MET A 536 -8.94 15.75 26.48
CA MET A 536 -7.51 15.47 26.33
C MET A 536 -6.87 16.42 25.32
N SER A 537 -5.67 16.92 25.65
CA SER A 537 -4.85 17.67 24.69
C SER A 537 -4.17 16.75 23.69
N ALA A 538 -3.79 17.26 22.52
CA ALA A 538 -3.11 16.47 21.49
C ALA A 538 -1.73 16.01 21.97
N THR A 539 -1.00 16.90 22.66
CA THR A 539 0.31 16.60 23.24
C THR A 539 0.21 15.55 24.36
N GLU A 540 -0.80 15.62 25.22
CA GLU A 540 -1.04 14.58 26.23
C GLU A 540 -1.34 13.23 25.56
N PHE A 541 -2.26 13.21 24.59
CA PHE A 541 -2.61 11.99 23.86
C PHE A 541 -1.39 11.34 23.21
N ALA A 542 -0.57 12.12 22.50
CA ALA A 542 0.64 11.62 21.85
C ALA A 542 1.65 11.02 22.84
N SER A 543 1.76 11.58 24.05
CA SER A 543 2.66 11.07 25.10
C SER A 543 2.14 9.81 25.79
N ARG A 544 0.82 9.58 25.77
CA ARG A 544 0.15 8.46 26.45
C ARG A 544 -0.27 7.35 25.50
N LEU A 545 -0.22 7.52 24.18
CA LEU A 545 -0.62 6.49 23.23
C LEU A 545 0.35 5.30 23.26
N ASP A 546 -0.18 4.10 23.48
CA ASP A 546 0.54 2.83 23.45
C ASP A 546 0.30 2.09 22.12
N SER A 547 -0.96 1.92 21.73
CA SER A 547 -1.32 1.25 20.47
C SER A 547 -2.60 1.79 19.86
N PHE A 548 -2.77 1.57 18.55
CA PHE A 548 -3.94 1.99 17.79
C PHE A 548 -4.46 0.85 16.91
N SER A 549 -5.77 0.66 16.85
CA SER A 549 -6.39 -0.34 15.97
C SER A 549 -7.63 0.22 15.27
N VAL A 550 -7.92 -0.35 14.10
CA VAL A 550 -9.04 0.02 13.24
C VAL A 550 -9.85 -1.25 12.95
N VAL A 551 -11.17 -1.16 13.09
CA VAL A 551 -12.10 -2.23 12.75
C VAL A 551 -12.92 -1.82 11.55
N LEU A 552 -12.80 -2.58 10.47
CA LEU A 552 -13.55 -2.38 9.24
C LEU A 552 -14.52 -3.52 9.00
N GLN A 553 -15.60 -3.21 8.29
CA GLN A 553 -16.55 -4.17 7.75
C GLN A 553 -16.48 -4.13 6.22
N ASN A 554 -16.52 -5.29 5.59
CA ASN A 554 -16.72 -5.40 4.15
C ASN A 554 -18.12 -4.89 3.79
N ALA A 555 -18.20 -3.84 2.97
CA ALA A 555 -19.47 -3.21 2.65
C ALA A 555 -20.36 -4.05 1.73
N ILE A 556 -19.81 -5.06 1.06
CA ILE A 556 -20.53 -5.98 0.17
C ILE A 556 -21.00 -7.22 0.94
N THR A 557 -20.10 -7.89 1.66
CA THR A 557 -20.43 -9.15 2.36
C THR A 557 -21.01 -8.95 3.75
N GLY A 558 -20.80 -7.78 4.36
CA GLY A 558 -21.17 -7.51 5.76
C GLY A 558 -20.21 -8.13 6.79
N GLU A 559 -19.20 -8.87 6.35
CA GLU A 559 -18.25 -9.54 7.23
C GLU A 559 -17.21 -8.58 7.80
N LYS A 560 -16.72 -8.88 9.02
CA LYS A 560 -15.62 -8.12 9.63
C LYS A 560 -14.31 -8.38 8.88
N VAL A 561 -13.59 -7.33 8.56
CA VAL A 561 -12.22 -7.39 8.01
C VAL A 561 -11.28 -7.95 9.06
N ALA A 562 -10.47 -8.94 8.68
CA ALA A 562 -9.49 -9.53 9.60
C ALA A 562 -8.42 -8.50 9.99
N ASN A 563 -8.09 -8.39 11.27
CA ASN A 563 -7.08 -7.43 11.75
C ASN A 563 -5.71 -7.60 11.06
N SER A 564 -5.35 -8.83 10.66
CA SER A 564 -4.10 -9.12 9.92
C SER A 564 -4.07 -8.51 8.52
N ALA A 565 -5.21 -8.14 7.94
CA ALA A 565 -5.31 -7.46 6.65
C ALA A 565 -5.15 -5.93 6.76
N ILE A 566 -5.13 -5.38 7.99
CA ILE A 566 -5.03 -3.94 8.24
C ILE A 566 -3.64 -3.61 8.80
N GLY A 567 -2.83 -2.92 7.99
CA GLY A 567 -1.54 -2.41 8.43
C GLY A 567 -1.67 -1.06 9.12
N VAL A 568 -1.45 -0.99 10.43
CA VAL A 568 -1.48 0.29 11.19
C VAL A 568 -0.06 0.85 11.37
N ARG A 569 0.11 2.16 11.11
CA ARG A 569 1.35 2.91 11.38
C ARG A 569 1.02 4.21 12.09
N ILE A 570 1.75 4.50 13.16
CA ILE A 570 1.62 5.75 13.92
C ILE A 570 2.74 6.69 13.49
N ILE A 571 2.40 7.95 13.25
CA ILE A 571 3.29 9.01 12.81
C ILE A 571 3.15 10.16 13.81
N ASN A 572 4.22 10.49 14.53
CA ASN A 572 4.23 11.66 15.40
C ASN A 572 4.75 12.88 14.61
N GLU A 573 3.84 13.74 14.15
CA GLU A 573 4.21 14.90 13.33
C GLU A 573 5.01 15.95 14.12
N GLN A 574 4.87 15.96 15.45
CA GLN A 574 5.61 16.87 16.34
C GLN A 574 7.12 16.60 16.35
N ALA A 575 7.55 15.37 16.00
CA ALA A 575 8.97 15.03 15.91
C ALA A 575 9.76 15.89 14.91
N PHE A 576 9.08 16.43 13.89
CA PHE A 576 9.67 17.18 12.78
C PHE A 576 8.98 18.53 12.50
N VAL A 577 8.23 19.07 13.48
CA VAL A 577 7.48 20.34 13.33
C VAL A 577 8.38 21.53 12.94
N ASP A 578 9.65 21.50 13.34
CA ASP A 578 10.63 22.54 13.06
C ASP A 578 11.60 22.19 11.91
N PHE A 579 11.32 21.13 11.12
CA PHE A 579 12.27 20.60 10.13
C PHE A 579 12.57 21.60 9.01
N GLU A 580 11.55 22.27 8.49
CA GLU A 580 11.72 23.28 7.43
C GLU A 580 12.57 24.49 7.89
N LYS A 581 12.54 24.79 9.20
CA LYS A 581 13.32 25.92 9.77
C LYS A 581 14.83 25.71 9.67
N ILE A 582 15.30 24.47 9.47
CA ILE A 582 16.73 24.15 9.32
C ILE A 582 17.36 24.88 8.14
N SER A 583 16.61 25.09 7.05
CA SER A 583 17.14 25.69 5.81
C SER A 583 16.47 27.02 5.43
N ASP A 584 15.40 27.43 6.12
CA ASP A 584 14.65 28.63 5.80
C ASP A 584 15.11 29.88 6.59
N ILE A 585 16.09 30.58 6.01
CA ILE A 585 16.65 31.81 6.59
C ILE A 585 15.63 32.96 6.61
N ASN A 586 14.74 33.02 5.62
CA ASN A 586 13.74 34.09 5.52
C ASN A 586 12.68 33.94 6.60
N ARG A 587 12.21 32.70 6.82
CA ARG A 587 11.30 32.39 7.92
C ARG A 587 11.94 32.66 9.27
N PHE A 588 13.20 32.30 9.46
CA PHE A 588 13.93 32.65 10.68
C PHE A 588 13.91 34.16 10.95
N ALA A 589 14.25 34.98 9.96
CA ALA A 589 14.24 36.45 10.07
C ALA A 589 12.85 37.02 10.38
N LEU A 590 11.80 36.43 9.80
CA LEU A 590 10.41 36.85 10.02
C LEU A 590 9.91 36.50 11.43
N GLU A 591 10.14 35.26 11.88
CA GLU A 591 9.62 34.75 13.15
C GLU A 591 10.44 35.24 14.36
N ASN A 592 11.73 35.56 14.17
CA ASN A 592 12.67 35.86 15.25
C ASN A 592 13.29 37.27 15.11
N SER A 593 12.44 38.29 15.11
CA SER A 593 12.82 39.71 14.87
C SER A 593 13.90 40.28 15.80
N ILE A 594 14.17 39.66 16.94
CA ILE A 594 15.26 40.03 17.86
C ILE A 594 16.64 39.75 17.26
N PHE A 595 16.74 38.82 16.29
CA PHE A 595 17.99 38.50 15.60
C PHE A 595 18.13 39.31 14.31
N ARG A 596 19.31 39.88 14.10
CA ARG A 596 19.68 40.55 12.85
C ARG A 596 20.37 39.57 11.90
N VAL A 597 19.76 39.32 10.76
CA VAL A 597 20.34 38.49 9.69
C VAL A 597 21.12 39.36 8.71
N ASP A 598 22.39 39.00 8.45
CA ASP A 598 23.24 39.60 7.42
C ASP A 598 23.72 38.50 6.47
N LEU A 599 23.05 38.38 5.33
CA LEU A 599 23.34 37.36 4.31
C LEU A 599 24.70 37.58 3.63
N ALA A 600 25.14 38.83 3.48
CA ALA A 600 26.41 39.14 2.84
C ALA A 600 27.59 38.68 3.71
N ARG A 601 27.47 38.84 5.04
CA ARG A 601 28.45 38.36 6.01
C ARG A 601 28.22 36.92 6.46
N LYS A 602 27.10 36.30 6.06
CA LYS A 602 26.64 34.99 6.53
C LYS A 602 26.58 34.93 8.07
N THR A 603 26.00 35.96 8.69
CA THR A 603 25.90 36.05 10.15
C THR A 603 24.47 36.29 10.61
N ILE A 604 24.11 35.68 11.74
CA ILE A 604 22.93 36.01 12.53
C ILE A 604 23.47 36.65 13.82
N SER A 605 23.01 37.83 14.19
CA SER A 605 23.53 38.57 15.34
C SER A 605 22.45 38.95 16.32
N LEU A 606 22.69 38.73 17.61
CA LEU A 606 21.86 39.22 18.70
C LEU A 606 22.63 40.29 19.49
N SER A 607 22.05 41.48 19.60
CA SER A 607 22.67 42.62 20.30
C SER A 607 22.47 42.53 21.81
N ALA A 608 23.29 43.23 22.59
CA ALA A 608 23.16 43.32 24.05
C ALA A 608 21.72 43.66 24.49
N GLY A 609 21.26 43.06 25.58
CA GLY A 609 19.90 43.24 26.10
C GLY A 609 19.30 41.99 26.72
N GLU A 610 18.10 42.15 27.29
CA GLU A 610 17.32 41.07 27.89
C GLU A 610 16.15 40.69 26.97
N TYR A 611 16.02 39.39 26.68
CA TYR A 611 15.04 38.86 25.73
C TYR A 611 14.23 37.72 26.37
N ARG A 612 12.92 37.73 26.15
CA ARG A 612 12.01 36.63 26.50
C ARG A 612 11.79 35.76 25.26
N ILE A 613 12.04 34.46 25.39
CA ILE A 613 11.91 33.48 24.31
C ILE A 613 10.81 32.50 24.68
N GLU A 614 9.67 32.61 24.00
CA GLU A 614 8.45 31.82 24.29
C GLU A 614 8.21 30.69 23.29
N LYS A 615 9.03 30.61 22.24
CA LYS A 615 8.96 29.57 21.20
C LYS A 615 10.36 29.07 20.87
N THR A 616 10.47 27.80 20.53
CA THR A 616 11.74 27.19 20.11
C THR A 616 12.32 27.91 18.91
N VAL A 617 13.59 28.29 19.02
CA VAL A 617 14.33 28.97 17.97
C VAL A 617 15.22 27.97 17.25
N VAL A 618 14.97 27.73 15.97
CA VAL A 618 15.86 26.94 15.12
C VAL A 618 16.68 27.88 14.25
N VAL A 619 17.98 27.96 14.54
CA VAL A 619 18.93 28.77 13.78
C VAL A 619 19.32 27.97 12.52
N PRO A 620 19.01 28.50 11.32
CA PRO A 620 19.19 27.78 10.07
C PRO A 620 20.67 27.55 9.76
N LYS A 621 20.98 26.53 8.96
CA LYS A 621 22.34 26.21 8.52
C LYS A 621 22.91 27.25 7.54
N GLY A 622 24.23 27.30 7.44
CA GLY A 622 24.94 28.10 6.42
C GLY A 622 25.26 29.55 6.83
N LEU A 623 25.01 29.92 8.08
CA LEU A 623 25.43 31.19 8.69
C LEU A 623 26.29 30.92 9.92
N LYS A 624 26.66 31.97 10.65
CA LYS A 624 27.24 31.90 12.01
C LYS A 624 26.38 32.72 12.97
N LEU A 625 25.93 32.11 14.06
CA LEU A 625 25.24 32.83 15.13
C LEU A 625 26.27 33.55 16.01
N ARG A 626 26.07 34.84 16.23
CA ARG A 626 26.88 35.67 17.13
C ARG A 626 25.98 36.32 18.18
N VAL A 627 26.27 36.09 19.44
CA VAL A 627 25.58 36.73 20.55
C VAL A 627 26.54 37.69 21.23
N ALA A 628 26.17 38.97 21.27
CA ALA A 628 26.99 40.01 21.89
C ALA A 628 27.13 39.78 23.42
N PRO A 629 28.20 40.31 24.05
CA PRO A 629 28.26 40.42 25.51
C PRO A 629 27.02 41.13 26.09
N ASP A 630 26.73 40.89 27.37
CA ASP A 630 25.61 41.52 28.09
C ASP A 630 24.22 41.15 27.54
N VAL A 631 24.09 39.92 27.02
CA VAL A 631 22.81 39.34 26.60
C VAL A 631 22.26 38.44 27.71
N THR A 632 20.98 38.61 28.04
CA THR A 632 20.22 37.67 28.89
C THR A 632 19.05 37.10 28.10
N LEU A 633 19.03 35.77 27.94
CA LEU A 633 17.95 35.01 27.33
C LEU A 633 17.13 34.33 28.44
N ARG A 634 15.85 34.67 28.54
CA ARG A 634 14.88 34.03 29.44
C ARG A 634 13.93 33.15 28.63
N LEU A 635 14.05 31.84 28.77
CA LEU A 635 13.32 30.86 27.95
C LEU A 635 12.13 30.27 28.72
N ALA A 636 10.96 30.22 28.10
CA ALA A 636 9.78 29.58 28.69
C ALA A 636 9.97 28.07 28.87
N SER A 637 9.10 27.43 29.65
CA SER A 637 9.24 26.00 29.95
C SER A 637 9.24 25.14 28.68
N GLY A 638 10.22 24.24 28.56
CA GLY A 638 10.40 23.38 27.39
C GLY A 638 10.88 24.07 26.10
N VAL A 639 11.09 25.38 26.11
CA VAL A 639 11.59 26.13 24.93
C VAL A 639 13.09 25.95 24.76
N SER A 640 13.52 25.69 23.53
CA SER A 640 14.92 25.41 23.19
C SER A 640 15.49 26.39 22.16
N ILE A 641 16.81 26.42 22.03
CA ILE A 641 17.50 27.05 20.90
C ILE A 641 18.37 25.98 20.24
N ILE A 642 18.06 25.63 18.99
CA ILE A 642 18.80 24.62 18.23
C ILE A 642 19.49 25.28 17.05
N SER A 643 20.81 25.17 16.99
CA SER A 643 21.63 25.75 15.94
C SER A 643 22.23 24.71 15.02
N TYR A 644 21.88 24.82 13.73
CA TYR A 644 22.53 24.11 12.63
C TYR A 644 23.66 24.94 12.01
N SER A 645 24.03 26.04 12.67
CA SER A 645 25.12 26.95 12.31
C SER A 645 26.12 27.05 13.47
N PRO A 646 27.40 27.34 13.21
CA PRO A 646 28.37 27.58 14.28
C PRO A 646 27.95 28.73 15.17
N VAL A 647 28.19 28.60 16.47
CA VAL A 647 27.77 29.56 17.48
C VAL A 647 28.99 30.27 18.09
N GLU A 648 28.87 31.57 18.30
CA GLU A 648 29.86 32.38 19.00
C GLU A 648 29.16 33.23 20.07
N MET A 649 29.30 32.80 21.32
CA MET A 649 28.80 33.49 22.52
C MET A 649 30.02 33.87 23.36
N VAL A 650 30.58 35.05 23.12
CA VAL A 650 31.82 35.50 23.76
C VAL A 650 31.51 36.72 24.62
N GLY A 651 31.15 36.47 25.89
CA GLY A 651 30.96 37.49 26.91
C GLY A 651 32.28 37.91 27.59
N THR A 652 32.16 38.74 28.62
CA THR A 652 33.26 39.09 29.52
C THR A 652 32.86 38.83 30.98
N VAL A 653 33.82 38.85 31.91
CA VAL A 653 33.53 38.68 33.34
C VAL A 653 32.54 39.74 33.86
N SER A 654 32.65 40.99 33.38
CA SER A 654 31.74 42.09 33.74
C SER A 654 30.44 42.11 32.94
N GLN A 655 30.40 41.46 31.78
CA GLN A 655 29.26 41.43 30.87
C GLN A 655 29.07 39.99 30.32
N PRO A 656 28.67 39.04 31.19
CA PRO A 656 28.48 37.67 30.77
C PRO A 656 27.26 37.55 29.86
N ILE A 657 27.17 36.44 29.13
CA ILE A 657 25.95 36.07 28.41
C ILE A 657 25.20 35.04 29.26
N VAL A 658 23.92 35.28 29.54
CA VAL A 658 23.13 34.47 30.47
C VAL A 658 21.97 33.79 29.75
N LEU A 659 21.77 32.49 29.98
CA LEU A 659 20.61 31.72 29.57
C LEU A 659 19.96 31.14 30.83
N THR A 660 18.66 31.40 31.03
CA THR A 660 17.95 31.00 32.25
C THR A 660 16.47 30.77 31.99
N SER A 661 15.80 30.08 32.92
CA SER A 661 14.34 29.90 32.90
C SER A 661 13.62 31.25 32.99
N LEU A 662 12.52 31.37 32.23
CA LEU A 662 11.63 32.52 32.31
C LEU A 662 10.81 32.49 33.61
N ASP A 663 10.34 31.30 33.99
CA ASP A 663 9.54 31.07 35.18
C ASP A 663 10.32 30.21 36.19
N ALA A 664 10.45 30.70 37.43
CA ALA A 664 11.17 29.98 38.47
C ALA A 664 10.59 28.57 38.70
N GLY A 665 11.47 27.57 38.76
CA GLY A 665 11.09 26.18 38.98
C GLY A 665 10.53 25.45 37.75
N ARG A 666 10.42 26.12 36.60
CA ARG A 666 10.03 25.47 35.33
C ARG A 666 11.20 25.50 34.35
N PRO A 667 11.89 24.37 34.15
CA PRO A 667 13.07 24.36 33.30
C PRO A 667 12.69 24.65 31.85
N TRP A 668 13.54 25.42 31.18
CA TRP A 668 13.52 25.54 29.72
C TRP A 668 14.13 24.27 29.09
N GLY A 669 14.08 24.14 27.77
CA GLY A 669 14.65 22.98 27.08
C GLY A 669 16.18 23.03 27.04
N THR A 670 16.73 22.88 25.83
CA THR A 670 18.16 22.74 25.58
C THR A 670 18.69 23.86 24.68
N PHE A 671 20.00 24.14 24.78
CA PHE A 671 20.74 24.81 23.73
C PHE A 671 21.51 23.75 22.94
N GLY A 672 21.04 23.40 21.75
CA GLY A 672 21.64 22.40 20.89
C GLY A 672 22.48 23.02 19.78
N VAL A 673 23.66 22.47 19.51
CA VAL A 673 24.45 22.71 18.30
C VAL A 673 24.60 21.38 17.59
N VAL A 674 24.21 21.30 16.31
CA VAL A 674 24.29 20.04 15.57
C VAL A 674 24.76 20.25 14.13
N SER A 675 25.72 19.42 13.70
CA SER A 675 26.32 19.45 12.36
C SER A 675 26.65 20.86 11.85
N ALA A 676 27.17 21.74 12.71
CA ALA A 676 27.42 23.14 12.41
C ALA A 676 28.57 23.36 11.41
N GLY A 677 29.44 22.35 11.23
CA GLY A 677 30.53 22.36 10.24
C GLY A 677 31.79 23.12 10.66
N SER A 678 31.77 23.87 11.76
CA SER A 678 32.95 24.41 12.42
C SER A 678 32.76 24.51 13.93
N GLU A 679 33.85 24.68 14.66
CA GLU A 679 33.84 24.84 16.12
C GLU A 679 32.89 25.96 16.58
N SER A 680 32.10 25.65 17.63
CA SER A 680 31.28 26.62 18.34
C SER A 680 31.94 27.04 19.65
N VAL A 681 31.87 28.33 19.98
CA VAL A 681 32.62 28.95 21.07
C VAL A 681 31.67 29.58 22.09
N PHE A 682 31.80 29.17 23.34
CA PHE A 682 31.08 29.69 24.50
C PHE A 682 32.11 30.17 25.52
N ARG A 683 32.20 31.49 25.73
CA ARG A 683 33.15 32.10 26.68
C ARG A 683 32.46 33.09 27.60
N ASN A 684 32.72 33.01 28.91
CA ASN A 684 32.05 33.83 29.92
C ASN A 684 30.51 33.77 29.80
N THR A 685 29.99 32.56 29.65
CA THR A 685 28.56 32.28 29.57
C THR A 685 28.03 31.69 30.87
N ILE A 686 26.74 31.86 31.13
CA ILE A 686 26.07 31.32 32.31
C ILE A 686 24.78 30.63 31.88
N PHE A 687 24.71 29.30 32.04
CA PHE A 687 23.54 28.49 31.77
C PHE A 687 22.89 28.05 33.09
N ARG A 688 21.57 28.26 33.22
CA ARG A 688 20.80 27.89 34.41
C ARG A 688 19.47 27.24 34.08
N ASP A 689 19.10 26.19 34.81
CA ASP A 689 17.73 25.63 34.83
C ASP A 689 17.21 25.14 33.46
N GLY A 690 18.08 24.59 32.62
CA GLY A 690 17.70 23.91 31.37
C GLY A 690 17.63 22.39 31.53
N LYS A 691 17.06 21.70 30.55
CA LYS A 691 16.93 20.24 30.52
C LYS A 691 17.09 19.68 29.10
N ASP A 692 16.73 18.41 28.92
CA ASP A 692 16.69 17.74 27.64
C ASP A 692 15.55 18.27 26.72
N ALA A 693 15.67 17.98 25.42
CA ALA A 693 14.61 18.18 24.44
C ALA A 693 14.71 17.23 23.26
N TYR A 694 13.56 16.86 22.67
CA TYR A 694 13.47 16.11 21.41
C TYR A 694 13.02 17.03 20.28
N ILE A 695 13.92 17.39 19.37
CA ILE A 695 13.66 18.37 18.30
C ILE A 695 14.22 17.84 16.98
N ASN A 696 13.41 17.87 15.92
CA ASN A 696 13.78 17.46 14.56
C ASN A 696 14.39 16.04 14.50
N GLY A 697 13.81 15.12 15.26
CA GLY A 697 14.29 13.74 15.35
C GLY A 697 15.50 13.51 16.26
N ILE A 698 16.03 14.54 16.92
CA ILE A 698 17.24 14.48 17.73
C ILE A 698 16.88 14.61 19.21
N PHE A 699 17.37 13.68 20.03
CA PHE A 699 17.26 13.77 21.49
C PHE A 699 18.52 14.42 22.06
N PHE A 700 18.41 15.68 22.46
CA PHE A 700 19.45 16.44 23.13
C PHE A 700 19.29 16.25 24.63
N ILE A 701 20.23 15.51 25.24
CA ILE A 701 20.12 15.11 26.66
C ILE A 701 20.69 16.15 27.63
N GLY A 702 21.59 17.02 27.16
CA GLY A 702 22.20 18.06 27.98
C GLY A 702 21.53 19.43 27.87
N MET A 703 21.64 20.25 28.91
CA MET A 703 21.23 21.67 28.89
C MET A 703 21.99 22.45 27.79
N LEU A 704 23.26 22.14 27.56
CA LEU A 704 24.01 22.49 26.36
C LEU A 704 24.43 21.18 25.66
N SER A 705 24.03 20.99 24.41
CA SER A 705 24.35 19.79 23.64
C SER A 705 25.11 20.14 22.36
N SER A 706 26.22 19.46 22.06
CA SER A 706 26.98 19.66 20.80
C SER A 706 27.23 18.34 20.08
N TYR A 707 26.49 18.08 18.99
CA TYR A 707 26.52 16.79 18.28
C TYR A 707 27.13 16.95 16.90
N HIS A 708 28.14 16.14 16.57
CA HIS A 708 28.88 16.23 15.30
C HIS A 708 29.38 17.65 15.01
N SER A 709 29.68 18.42 16.05
CA SER A 709 30.11 19.81 16.00
C SER A 709 31.09 20.07 17.13
N ASP A 710 32.31 20.47 16.78
CA ASP A 710 33.35 20.75 17.77
C ASP A 710 32.94 21.92 18.66
N ILE A 711 33.39 21.89 19.92
CA ILE A 711 33.00 22.89 20.90
C ILE A 711 34.16 23.32 21.81
N LEU A 712 34.25 24.63 22.01
CA LEU A 712 35.05 25.27 23.04
C LEU A 712 34.12 25.93 24.08
N VAL A 713 34.20 25.47 25.33
CA VAL A 713 33.52 26.07 26.48
C VAL A 713 34.57 26.54 27.47
N GLU A 714 34.63 27.85 27.69
CA GLU A 714 35.68 28.48 28.48
C GLU A 714 35.14 29.50 29.49
N SER A 715 35.68 29.50 30.71
CA SER A 715 35.40 30.53 31.74
C SER A 715 33.89 30.73 31.98
N SER A 716 33.10 29.66 31.89
CA SER A 716 31.64 29.67 31.94
C SER A 716 31.08 28.95 33.16
N GLN A 717 29.80 29.15 33.46
CA GLN A 717 29.12 28.51 34.59
C GLN A 717 27.86 27.76 34.14
N PHE A 718 27.68 26.55 34.68
CA PHE A 718 26.50 25.70 34.47
C PHE A 718 25.93 25.31 35.84
N SER A 719 24.65 25.57 36.07
CA SER A 719 24.02 25.23 37.36
C SER A 719 22.54 24.93 37.27
N GLY A 720 22.06 24.00 38.08
CA GLY A 720 20.64 23.67 38.14
C GLY A 720 20.09 23.01 36.88
N ALA A 721 20.94 22.40 36.04
CA ALA A 721 20.46 21.55 34.97
C ALA A 721 19.53 20.47 35.54
N GLN A 722 18.42 20.19 34.84
CA GLN A 722 17.40 19.22 35.23
C GLN A 722 17.29 18.04 34.24
N GLY A 723 18.09 18.05 33.17
CA GLY A 723 18.26 16.91 32.26
C GLY A 723 19.31 15.93 32.80
N ASP A 724 19.68 14.95 31.96
CA ASP A 724 20.72 13.98 32.29
C ASP A 724 22.11 14.64 32.37
N ASP A 725 22.34 15.71 31.60
CA ASP A 725 23.63 16.41 31.58
C ASP A 725 23.51 17.94 31.66
N ALA A 726 24.53 18.60 32.22
CA ALA A 726 24.70 20.04 32.00
C ALA A 726 25.33 20.34 30.63
N ILE A 727 26.34 19.57 30.22
CA ILE A 727 26.91 19.59 28.86
C ILE A 727 26.97 18.15 28.32
N ASN A 728 26.46 17.93 27.11
CA ASN A 728 26.64 16.66 26.38
C ASN A 728 27.29 16.90 25.02
N VAL A 729 28.40 16.22 24.73
CA VAL A 729 29.08 16.30 23.43
C VAL A 729 29.14 14.90 22.81
N LYS A 730 28.70 14.79 21.55
CA LYS A 730 28.64 13.50 20.84
C LYS A 730 29.38 13.55 19.52
N SER A 731 30.34 12.63 19.33
CA SER A 731 31.06 12.44 18.06
C SER A 731 31.67 13.74 17.49
N ALA A 732 32.34 14.50 18.35
CA ALA A 732 32.99 15.78 18.03
C ALA A 732 34.26 15.97 18.89
N GLU A 733 35.03 17.02 18.62
CA GLU A 733 36.10 17.48 19.54
C GLU A 733 35.52 18.39 20.62
N ALA A 734 36.01 18.25 21.86
CA ALA A 734 35.52 19.00 23.00
C ALA A 734 36.67 19.62 23.80
N THR A 735 36.67 20.94 23.95
CA THR A 735 37.56 21.67 24.86
C THR A 735 36.72 22.39 25.93
N ILE A 736 36.75 21.88 27.16
CA ILE A 736 35.96 22.36 28.29
C ILE A 736 36.93 22.83 29.38
N ILE A 737 37.20 24.13 29.43
CA ILE A 737 38.28 24.69 30.26
C ILE A 737 37.86 25.84 31.18
N ARG A 738 38.37 25.85 32.41
CA ARG A 738 38.17 26.95 33.38
C ARG A 738 36.70 27.23 33.69
N ASN A 739 35.84 26.22 33.66
CA ASN A 739 34.40 26.36 33.92
C ASN A 739 34.03 25.96 35.35
N ARG A 740 32.79 26.27 35.73
CA ARG A 740 32.21 25.92 37.03
C ARG A 740 30.86 25.23 36.87
N PHE A 741 30.75 24.00 37.34
CA PHE A 741 29.55 23.15 37.28
C PHE A 741 29.01 22.92 38.70
N VAL A 742 27.77 23.34 38.97
CA VAL A 742 27.26 23.39 40.36
C VAL A 742 25.82 22.98 40.50
N ASN A 743 25.56 22.04 41.41
CA ASN A 743 24.22 21.60 41.78
C ASN A 743 23.36 21.22 40.56
N ASN A 744 23.93 20.53 39.57
CA ASN A 744 23.16 19.93 38.49
C ASN A 744 22.50 18.63 38.98
N SER A 745 21.34 18.25 38.44
CA SER A 745 20.58 17.07 38.90
C SER A 745 21.29 15.75 38.64
N SER A 746 22.05 15.68 37.55
CA SER A 746 22.76 14.48 37.08
C SER A 746 24.19 14.85 36.68
N ASP A 747 24.68 14.47 35.49
CA ASP A 747 26.07 14.60 35.09
C ASP A 747 26.41 16.06 34.74
N ALA A 748 27.61 16.49 35.08
CA ALA A 748 28.05 17.83 34.69
C ALA A 748 28.55 17.89 33.25
N VAL A 749 29.35 16.91 32.84
CA VAL A 749 29.90 16.82 31.49
C VAL A 749 29.82 15.36 31.05
N ASP A 750 29.13 15.10 29.94
CA ASP A 750 29.09 13.80 29.29
C ASP A 750 29.70 13.91 27.87
N LEU A 751 30.67 13.04 27.59
CA LEU A 751 31.41 12.98 26.33
C LEU A 751 31.27 11.59 25.72
N ASP A 752 30.38 11.47 24.73
CA ASP A 752 30.17 10.25 23.96
C ASP A 752 30.99 10.25 22.67
N PHE A 753 31.82 9.22 22.51
CA PHE A 753 32.61 8.98 21.29
C PHE A 753 33.54 10.14 20.90
N VAL A 754 33.99 10.92 21.89
CA VAL A 754 34.94 12.03 21.73
C VAL A 754 36.35 11.46 21.68
N LYS A 755 36.94 11.42 20.49
CA LYS A 755 38.27 10.81 20.27
C LYS A 755 39.42 11.75 20.56
N THR A 756 39.17 13.05 20.64
CA THR A 756 40.15 14.08 20.93
C THR A 756 39.45 15.20 21.68
N GLY A 757 40.03 15.65 22.78
CA GLY A 757 39.43 16.68 23.62
C GLY A 757 40.16 16.84 24.95
N GLU A 758 39.81 17.92 25.64
CA GLU A 758 40.38 18.33 26.90
C GLU A 758 39.31 18.85 27.86
N VAL A 759 39.31 18.34 29.09
CA VAL A 759 38.53 18.87 30.22
C VAL A 759 39.54 19.37 31.25
N ALA A 760 39.78 20.68 31.30
CA ALA A 760 40.87 21.22 32.13
C ALA A 760 40.54 22.41 33.03
N ALA A 761 41.13 22.42 34.23
CA ALA A 761 41.04 23.53 35.18
C ALA A 761 39.59 23.93 35.56
N ASN A 762 38.66 22.96 35.58
CA ASN A 762 37.26 23.19 35.95
C ASN A 762 37.00 22.91 37.43
N GLU A 763 35.93 23.51 37.96
CA GLU A 763 35.37 23.19 39.27
C GLU A 763 34.04 22.45 39.13
N PHE A 764 33.94 21.25 39.69
CA PHE A 764 32.70 20.45 39.77
C PHE A 764 32.26 20.36 41.23
N VAL A 765 31.13 20.98 41.57
CA VAL A 765 30.70 21.14 42.97
C VAL A 765 29.27 20.63 43.15
N ARG A 766 29.12 19.50 43.85
CA ARG A 766 27.84 18.90 44.26
C ARG A 766 26.88 18.63 43.11
N ASN A 767 27.37 18.03 42.02
CA ASN A 767 26.50 17.51 40.97
C ASN A 767 25.86 16.19 41.43
N GLY A 768 24.62 15.93 41.01
CA GLY A 768 23.81 14.82 41.54
C GLY A 768 24.28 13.45 41.09
N ASN A 769 25.00 13.36 39.96
CA ASN A 769 25.58 12.13 39.44
C ASN A 769 27.08 12.36 39.14
N ASP A 770 27.56 12.18 37.91
CA ASP A 770 28.97 12.21 37.57
C ASP A 770 29.51 13.64 37.36
N GLY A 771 30.78 13.85 37.73
CA GLY A 771 31.49 15.08 37.36
C GLY A 771 31.78 15.10 35.86
N VAL A 772 32.38 14.03 35.36
CA VAL A 772 32.61 13.78 33.93
C VAL A 772 32.28 12.31 33.62
N ASP A 773 31.42 12.04 32.64
CA ASP A 773 31.23 10.70 32.08
C ASP A 773 31.87 10.61 30.68
N LEU A 774 32.56 9.50 30.44
CA LEU A 774 33.29 9.21 29.21
C LEU A 774 32.84 7.86 28.65
N SER A 775 32.07 7.86 27.58
CA SER A 775 31.65 6.65 26.88
C SER A 775 32.31 6.53 25.50
N GLY A 776 33.20 5.53 25.35
CA GLY A 776 33.98 5.32 24.13
C GLY A 776 34.87 6.52 23.75
N SER A 777 35.37 7.24 24.74
CA SER A 777 36.07 8.53 24.58
C SER A 777 37.55 8.46 25.01
N SER A 778 38.39 9.29 24.40
CA SER A 778 39.85 9.32 24.57
C SER A 778 40.35 10.74 24.85
N VAL A 779 39.88 11.32 25.96
CA VAL A 779 40.14 12.73 26.31
C VAL A 779 41.18 12.90 27.43
N LEU A 780 41.79 14.08 27.48
CA LEU A 780 42.64 14.51 28.59
C LEU A 780 41.79 15.25 29.63
N VAL A 781 41.68 14.69 30.83
CA VAL A 781 41.01 15.31 31.97
C VAL A 781 42.07 15.78 32.95
N ARG A 782 42.31 17.09 33.06
CA ARG A 782 43.41 17.60 33.90
C ARG A 782 43.16 18.83 34.76
N ASP A 783 43.91 18.95 35.85
CA ASP A 783 43.91 20.15 36.71
C ASP A 783 42.52 20.52 37.25
N ASN A 784 41.57 19.58 37.29
CA ASN A 784 40.20 19.84 37.74
C ASN A 784 40.05 19.61 39.25
N TYR A 785 39.06 20.29 39.83
CA TYR A 785 38.66 20.13 41.22
C TYR A 785 37.24 19.59 41.29
N PHE A 786 37.09 18.35 41.77
CA PHE A 786 35.82 17.69 42.02
C PHE A 786 35.52 17.69 43.52
N GLU A 787 34.33 18.17 43.88
CA GLU A 787 33.87 18.26 45.27
C GLU A 787 32.44 17.73 45.39
N GLY A 788 32.30 16.58 46.05
CA GLY A 788 30.99 16.04 46.42
C GLY A 788 30.10 15.62 45.26
N SER A 789 30.65 15.02 44.19
CA SER A 789 29.81 14.36 43.17
C SER A 789 28.95 13.26 43.81
N GLY A 790 27.67 13.24 43.45
CA GLY A 790 26.68 12.29 43.98
C GLY A 790 26.93 10.85 43.55
N ASP A 791 27.68 10.65 42.46
CA ASP A 791 28.16 9.35 42.02
C ASP A 791 29.68 9.37 41.75
N LYS A 792 30.15 9.49 40.50
CA LYS A 792 31.60 9.46 40.20
C LYS A 792 32.17 10.86 40.03
N GLY A 793 33.42 11.07 40.41
CA GLY A 793 34.19 12.22 39.95
C GLY A 793 34.39 12.14 38.44
N VAL A 794 34.97 11.03 37.98
CA VAL A 794 35.04 10.67 36.55
C VAL A 794 34.59 9.22 36.34
N SER A 795 33.67 9.00 35.42
CA SER A 795 33.28 7.67 34.91
C SER A 795 33.91 7.43 33.54
N ILE A 796 34.39 6.21 33.29
CA ILE A 796 35.06 5.82 32.05
C ILE A 796 34.54 4.46 31.60
N GLY A 797 33.82 4.40 30.48
CA GLY A 797 33.13 3.21 29.98
C GLY A 797 33.23 2.97 28.47
N GLU A 798 32.62 1.87 28.03
CA GLU A 798 32.39 1.51 26.61
C GLU A 798 33.65 1.57 25.72
N LEU A 799 34.72 0.86 26.09
CA LEU A 799 36.01 0.84 25.37
C LEU A 799 36.63 2.24 25.20
N SER A 800 36.58 3.05 26.25
CA SER A 800 37.38 4.28 26.34
C SER A 800 38.86 3.91 26.49
N VAL A 801 39.58 3.87 25.36
CA VAL A 801 40.99 3.50 25.29
C VAL A 801 41.88 4.73 25.37
N ASN A 802 42.86 4.69 26.27
CA ASN A 802 43.85 5.75 26.46
C ASN A 802 43.32 7.15 26.86
N PRO A 803 42.19 7.34 27.57
CA PRO A 803 41.94 8.62 28.23
C PRO A 803 42.98 8.84 29.34
N LYS A 804 43.37 10.10 29.54
CA LYS A 804 44.40 10.50 30.51
C LYS A 804 43.76 11.35 31.60
N ILE A 805 43.80 10.86 32.83
CA ILE A 805 43.28 11.56 34.00
C ILE A 805 44.49 12.07 34.78
N TYR A 806 44.77 13.38 34.69
CA TYR A 806 46.04 13.94 35.16
C TYR A 806 45.87 15.11 36.12
N ASN A 807 46.54 15.10 37.27
CA ASN A 807 46.63 16.28 38.14
C ASN A 807 45.30 16.82 38.68
N ASN A 808 44.31 15.94 38.88
CA ASN A 808 43.00 16.32 39.41
C ASN A 808 42.90 16.05 40.91
N VAL A 809 41.96 16.74 41.56
CA VAL A 809 41.58 16.49 42.95
C VAL A 809 40.15 15.98 43.00
N PHE A 810 39.96 14.81 43.60
CA PHE A 810 38.67 14.19 43.88
C PHE A 810 38.41 14.21 45.37
N ASN A 811 37.59 15.16 45.83
CA ASN A 811 37.34 15.41 47.24
C ASN A 811 35.88 15.11 47.62
N GLY A 812 35.66 14.07 48.42
CA GLY A 812 34.33 13.79 48.98
C GLY A 812 33.28 13.28 47.99
N CYS A 813 33.68 12.73 46.84
CA CYS A 813 32.77 12.08 45.90
C CYS A 813 32.33 10.69 46.42
N LEU A 814 31.23 10.16 45.90
CA LEU A 814 30.86 8.76 46.17
C LEU A 814 31.95 7.83 45.60
N ILE A 815 32.34 7.99 44.34
CA ILE A 815 33.51 7.33 43.75
C ILE A 815 34.42 8.41 43.14
N GLY A 816 35.73 8.31 43.35
CA GLY A 816 36.69 9.24 42.73
C GLY A 816 36.76 9.05 41.21
N VAL A 817 37.31 7.91 40.77
CA VAL A 817 37.30 7.50 39.36
C VAL A 817 36.77 6.07 39.25
N GLU A 818 35.86 5.85 38.30
CA GLU A 818 35.35 4.51 37.96
C GLU A 818 35.70 4.12 36.52
N VAL A 819 36.15 2.88 36.33
CA VAL A 819 36.55 2.34 35.03
C VAL A 819 35.76 1.08 34.70
N LYS A 820 35.10 1.07 33.54
CA LYS A 820 34.15 0.03 33.13
C LYS A 820 34.45 -0.48 31.73
N ASP A 821 33.89 -1.65 31.43
CA ASP A 821 33.57 -2.08 30.07
C ASP A 821 34.75 -2.02 29.10
N GLY A 822 35.82 -2.74 29.42
CA GLY A 822 37.02 -2.86 28.59
C GLY A 822 37.88 -1.59 28.46
N SER A 823 37.57 -0.53 29.21
CA SER A 823 38.29 0.75 29.14
C SER A 823 39.68 0.68 29.76
N THR A 824 40.61 1.48 29.23
CA THR A 824 42.03 1.45 29.59
C THR A 824 42.65 2.83 29.85
N PRO A 825 42.25 3.52 30.94
CA PRO A 825 42.75 4.85 31.27
C PRO A 825 44.16 4.83 31.87
N LYS A 826 44.86 5.96 31.70
CA LYS A 826 46.06 6.32 32.46
C LYS A 826 45.70 7.36 33.51
N ILE A 827 45.88 7.05 34.79
CA ILE A 827 45.54 7.91 35.92
C ILE A 827 46.84 8.37 36.59
N ILE A 828 47.22 9.63 36.40
CA ILE A 828 48.58 10.13 36.70
C ILE A 828 48.50 11.34 37.63
N ASN A 829 49.26 11.36 38.73
CA ASN A 829 49.42 12.53 39.59
C ASN A 829 48.11 13.11 40.18
N ASN A 830 47.12 12.27 40.48
CA ASN A 830 45.84 12.73 41.06
C ASN A 830 45.83 12.62 42.59
N VAL A 831 44.92 13.35 43.23
CA VAL A 831 44.63 13.24 44.67
C VAL A 831 43.19 12.79 44.86
N PHE A 832 43.00 11.62 45.46
CA PHE A 832 41.71 11.07 45.88
C PHE A 832 41.62 11.19 47.40
N TYR A 833 40.77 12.10 47.87
CA TYR A 833 40.64 12.45 49.28
C TYR A 833 39.20 12.35 49.77
N ARG A 834 38.99 11.60 50.86
CA ARG A 834 37.69 11.49 51.55
C ARG A 834 36.51 11.02 50.70
N ASN A 835 36.77 10.27 49.63
CA ASN A 835 35.71 9.64 48.84
C ASN A 835 35.16 8.40 49.56
N GLN A 836 33.97 7.93 49.21
CA GLN A 836 33.54 6.60 49.69
C GLN A 836 34.41 5.52 49.04
N ILE A 837 34.59 5.56 47.72
CA ILE A 837 35.56 4.72 47.01
C ILE A 837 36.54 5.63 46.26
N GLY A 838 37.85 5.42 46.42
CA GLY A 838 38.87 6.18 45.68
C GLY A 838 38.87 5.83 44.19
N LEU A 839 39.14 4.55 43.89
CA LEU A 839 39.14 3.99 42.54
C LEU A 839 38.26 2.74 42.47
N ASN A 840 37.43 2.62 41.43
CA ASN A 840 36.64 1.41 41.18
C ASN A 840 36.85 0.89 39.74
N ALA A 841 36.90 -0.44 39.56
CA ALA A 841 36.90 -1.04 38.23
C ALA A 841 36.04 -2.31 38.15
N TYR A 842 35.12 -2.36 37.18
CA TYR A 842 34.25 -3.53 36.99
C TYR A 842 33.68 -3.67 35.57
N MET A 843 33.10 -4.81 35.25
CA MET A 843 32.40 -5.05 33.99
C MET A 843 30.88 -4.84 34.14
N LYS A 844 30.33 -3.76 33.59
CA LYS A 844 28.87 -3.48 33.56
C LYS A 844 28.19 -4.20 32.41
N LYS A 845 28.79 -4.16 31.21
CA LYS A 845 28.27 -4.75 29.97
C LYS A 845 29.22 -5.86 29.49
N PRO A 846 28.82 -7.14 29.56
CA PRO A 846 29.68 -8.27 29.23
C PRO A 846 30.32 -8.25 27.83
N ILE A 847 29.71 -7.55 26.86
CA ILE A 847 30.21 -7.44 25.48
C ILE A 847 31.58 -6.76 25.38
N PHE A 848 31.95 -5.92 26.34
CA PHE A 848 33.21 -5.18 26.31
C PHE A 848 34.34 -5.83 27.14
N GLY A 849 34.00 -6.75 28.06
CA GLY A 849 34.96 -7.32 29.00
C GLY A 849 35.31 -6.41 30.18
N GLY A 850 36.18 -6.88 31.07
CA GLY A 850 36.58 -6.12 32.26
C GLY A 850 37.55 -4.98 31.96
N ALA A 851 37.57 -3.98 32.83
CA ALA A 851 38.38 -2.78 32.68
C ALA A 851 39.84 -2.98 33.14
N ILE A 852 40.78 -2.21 32.59
CA ILE A 852 42.19 -2.22 33.02
C ILE A 852 42.69 -0.79 33.23
N ALA A 853 42.77 -0.32 34.47
CA ALA A 853 43.30 1.00 34.78
C ALA A 853 44.78 0.94 35.17
N GLN A 854 45.57 1.91 34.73
CA GLN A 854 46.96 2.07 35.19
C GLN A 854 47.13 3.39 35.93
N VAL A 855 47.61 3.33 37.16
CA VAL A 855 47.67 4.44 38.11
C VAL A 855 49.12 4.71 38.49
N TYR A 856 49.52 5.97 38.35
CA TYR A 856 50.88 6.42 38.61
C TYR A 856 50.88 7.67 39.48
N ASN A 857 51.91 7.80 40.32
CA ASN A 857 52.25 9.04 41.00
C ASN A 857 51.09 9.68 41.78
N SER A 858 50.09 8.91 42.22
CA SER A 858 48.84 9.44 42.76
C SER A 858 48.77 9.25 44.28
N ILE A 859 48.02 10.13 44.95
CA ILE A 859 47.71 10.00 46.38
C ILE A 859 46.27 9.51 46.49
N ILE A 860 46.06 8.32 47.06
CA ILE A 860 44.75 7.75 47.34
C ILE A 860 44.63 7.60 48.85
N TRP A 861 44.04 8.60 49.51
CA TRP A 861 44.09 8.69 50.97
C TRP A 861 42.80 9.17 51.59
N GLU A 862 42.55 8.76 52.83
CA GLU A 862 41.36 9.15 53.58
C GLU A 862 40.01 8.74 52.96
N ASN A 863 40.00 7.86 51.96
CA ASN A 863 38.76 7.27 51.44
C ASN A 863 38.21 6.21 52.40
N THR A 864 36.94 5.83 52.26
CA THR A 864 36.40 4.67 53.02
C THR A 864 37.00 3.37 52.49
N GLU A 865 37.03 3.22 51.17
CA GLU A 865 37.74 2.16 50.45
C GLU A 865 38.66 2.82 49.39
N ASP A 866 39.96 2.57 49.44
CA ASP A 866 40.90 3.22 48.50
C ASP A 866 40.74 2.66 47.08
N VAL A 867 40.54 1.35 46.94
CA VAL A 867 40.49 0.63 45.65
C VAL A 867 39.49 -0.52 45.73
N LYS A 868 38.59 -0.62 44.75
CA LYS A 868 37.62 -1.71 44.58
C LYS A 868 37.66 -2.26 43.15
N ILE A 869 37.63 -3.59 42.99
CA ILE A 869 37.79 -4.25 41.68
C ILE A 869 36.92 -5.52 41.64
N ASP A 870 36.26 -5.79 40.52
CA ASP A 870 35.61 -7.10 40.28
C ASP A 870 36.60 -8.19 39.81
N GLU A 871 36.14 -9.43 39.68
CA GLU A 871 36.99 -10.57 39.29
C GLU A 871 37.49 -10.52 37.84
N ARG A 872 36.95 -9.60 37.01
CA ARG A 872 37.22 -9.53 35.57
C ARG A 872 38.06 -8.32 35.19
N SER A 873 38.25 -7.39 36.11
CA SER A 873 38.92 -6.12 35.90
C SER A 873 40.24 -6.05 36.66
N LYS A 874 41.04 -5.03 36.37
CA LYS A 874 42.36 -4.83 36.97
C LYS A 874 42.64 -3.35 37.18
N ILE A 875 43.26 -3.02 38.32
CA ILE A 875 43.86 -1.71 38.58
C ILE A 875 45.32 -1.95 38.94
N GLU A 876 46.23 -1.41 38.13
CA GLU A 876 47.68 -1.51 38.31
C GLU A 876 48.21 -0.20 38.89
N ILE A 877 48.69 -0.22 40.14
CA ILE A 877 49.13 0.99 40.84
C ILE A 877 50.65 0.97 40.99
N GLN A 878 51.31 2.08 40.62
CA GLN A 878 52.76 2.27 40.68
C GLN A 878 53.11 3.66 41.22
N ASN A 879 54.23 3.77 41.93
CA ASN A 879 54.78 5.03 42.45
C ASN A 879 53.75 5.91 43.17
N SER A 880 52.80 5.30 43.89
CA SER A 880 51.64 5.99 44.46
C SER A 880 51.52 5.75 45.96
N ALA A 881 50.81 6.65 46.65
CA ALA A 881 50.62 6.60 48.09
C ALA A 881 49.18 6.18 48.46
N PHE A 882 49.02 5.06 49.18
CA PHE A 882 47.72 4.57 49.66
C PHE A 882 47.87 3.67 50.89
N ARG A 883 46.81 3.53 51.71
CA ARG A 883 46.92 2.90 53.05
C ARG A 883 47.35 1.44 53.02
N GLY A 884 46.97 0.72 51.97
CA GLY A 884 47.26 -0.70 51.78
C GLY A 884 48.56 -1.00 51.00
N ALA A 885 49.40 0.00 50.72
CA ALA A 885 50.61 -0.21 49.92
C ALA A 885 51.61 -1.12 50.64
N ASP A 886 52.15 -2.10 49.92
CA ASP A 886 53.07 -3.13 50.44
C ASP A 886 54.55 -2.84 50.17
N GLY A 887 54.85 -1.69 49.57
CA GLY A 887 56.21 -1.28 49.17
C GLY A 887 56.63 -1.69 47.76
N GLN A 888 55.82 -2.48 47.04
CA GLN A 888 56.14 -2.92 45.67
C GLN A 888 55.78 -1.86 44.63
N ASN A 889 56.42 -1.94 43.46
CA ASN A 889 56.21 -1.03 42.31
C ASN A 889 56.36 0.47 42.66
N GLY A 890 57.20 0.79 43.65
CA GLY A 890 57.42 2.17 44.11
C GLY A 890 56.29 2.74 44.98
N ASN A 891 55.27 1.95 45.33
CA ASN A 891 54.17 2.40 46.18
C ASN A 891 54.57 2.47 47.66
N PHE A 892 53.96 3.36 48.43
CA PHE A 892 54.23 3.48 49.87
C PHE A 892 53.00 3.91 50.68
N ALA A 893 52.97 3.51 51.96
CA ALA A 893 51.89 3.83 52.87
C ALA A 893 52.33 4.94 53.84
N ALA A 894 52.21 6.19 53.41
CA ALA A 894 52.44 7.37 54.26
C ALA A 894 51.27 8.35 54.13
N ALA A 895 50.90 9.01 55.24
CA ALA A 895 49.84 10.00 55.21
C ALA A 895 50.34 11.31 54.58
N PRO A 896 49.62 11.89 53.60
CA PRO A 896 50.02 13.14 52.97
C PRO A 896 49.76 14.32 53.91
N ALA A 897 50.80 15.11 54.20
CA ALA A 897 50.65 16.37 54.92
C ALA A 897 50.30 17.50 53.94
N PHE A 898 49.02 17.59 53.54
CA PHE A 898 48.55 18.64 52.64
C PHE A 898 48.74 20.05 53.22
N GLU A 899 49.00 21.05 52.37
CA GLU A 899 49.19 22.44 52.76
C GLU A 899 47.97 22.99 53.52
N ASN A 900 46.79 22.98 52.88
CA ASN A 900 45.54 23.47 53.46
C ASN A 900 44.29 22.93 52.72
N PRO A 901 43.83 21.69 53.02
CA PRO A 901 42.64 21.11 52.39
C PRO A 901 41.37 21.95 52.53
N ALA A 902 41.20 22.64 53.67
CA ALA A 902 40.04 23.50 53.93
C ALA A 902 39.97 24.71 52.99
N ALA A 903 41.13 25.15 52.45
CA ALA A 903 41.22 26.17 51.43
C ALA A 903 41.38 25.58 50.00
N ARG A 904 41.02 24.30 49.80
CA ARG A 904 41.18 23.55 48.55
C ARG A 904 42.64 23.41 48.07
N VAL A 905 43.60 23.39 48.99
CA VAL A 905 45.04 23.26 48.68
C VAL A 905 45.56 21.86 49.03
N PHE A 906 45.69 21.01 48.01
CA PHE A 906 46.02 19.58 48.11
C PHE A 906 47.45 19.21 47.71
N THR A 907 48.36 20.18 47.61
CA THR A 907 49.79 19.90 47.51
C THR A 907 50.37 19.50 48.86
N VAL A 908 51.35 18.60 48.85
CA VAL A 908 52.03 18.14 50.08
C VAL A 908 53.07 19.19 50.52
N ARG A 909 53.13 19.47 51.83
CA ARG A 909 54.09 20.43 52.41
C ARG A 909 55.53 19.95 52.18
N ARG A 910 56.40 20.85 51.72
CA ARG A 910 57.84 20.57 51.56
C ARG A 910 58.55 20.51 52.91
N GLN A 911 58.70 19.31 53.46
CA GLN A 911 59.40 19.03 54.73
C GLN A 911 60.19 17.73 54.60
N ALA A 912 61.24 17.55 55.42
CA ALA A 912 62.14 16.39 55.33
C ALA A 912 61.40 15.04 55.45
N ASP A 913 60.31 14.98 56.22
CA ASP A 913 59.52 13.76 56.41
C ASP A 913 58.61 13.43 55.21
N ASN A 914 58.52 14.31 54.20
CA ASN A 914 57.69 14.13 53.00
C ASN A 914 58.50 13.86 51.72
N ILE A 915 59.80 13.54 51.81
CA ILE A 915 60.68 13.38 50.63
C ILE A 915 60.11 12.38 49.60
N GLN A 916 59.47 11.29 50.03
CA GLN A 916 58.83 10.32 49.13
C GLN A 916 57.70 10.92 48.29
N PHE A 917 56.94 11.88 48.82
CA PHE A 917 55.93 12.61 48.06
C PHE A 917 56.53 13.63 47.08
N MET A 918 57.73 14.12 47.36
CA MET A 918 58.39 15.11 46.51
C MET A 918 59.05 14.46 45.29
N ASN A 919 59.68 13.30 45.49
CA ASN A 919 60.62 12.72 44.52
C ASN A 919 60.35 11.24 44.20
N GLY A 920 59.34 10.61 44.82
CA GLY A 920 59.06 9.17 44.66
C GLY A 920 58.24 8.79 43.43
N GLY A 921 57.83 9.78 42.62
CA GLY A 921 57.08 9.56 41.39
C GLY A 921 57.97 9.03 40.27
N ASP A 922 57.34 8.36 39.31
CA ASP A 922 57.93 7.96 38.04
C ASP A 922 57.99 9.16 37.08
N THR A 923 59.20 9.54 36.66
CA THR A 923 59.43 10.58 35.65
C THR A 923 59.17 10.11 34.22
N GLU A 924 59.25 8.80 33.96
CA GLU A 924 59.08 8.24 32.61
C GLU A 924 57.62 8.32 32.16
N VAL A 925 56.67 8.00 33.03
CA VAL A 925 55.23 8.14 32.71
C VAL A 925 54.85 9.57 32.38
N LEU A 926 55.43 10.57 33.07
CA LEU A 926 55.23 11.98 32.74
C LEU A 926 55.74 12.34 31.34
N ARG A 927 56.92 11.83 30.98
CA ARG A 927 57.53 12.10 29.67
C ARG A 927 56.76 11.39 28.55
N SER A 928 56.50 10.09 28.72
CA SER A 928 55.91 9.23 27.69
C SER A 928 54.42 9.47 27.48
N GLU A 929 53.65 9.69 28.56
CA GLU A 929 52.21 9.85 28.47
C GLU A 929 51.80 11.33 28.35
N LEU A 930 52.55 12.27 28.94
CA LEU A 930 52.14 13.68 28.99
C LEU A 930 53.13 14.63 28.29
N GLY A 931 54.29 14.16 27.84
CA GLY A 931 55.32 15.01 27.24
C GLY A 931 56.01 15.94 28.24
N ILE A 932 55.93 15.66 29.54
CA ILE A 932 56.47 16.52 30.60
C ILE A 932 57.84 15.99 31.04
N GLU A 933 58.91 16.74 30.76
CA GLU A 933 60.27 16.44 31.21
C GLU A 933 60.57 17.08 32.57
N ARG A 934 60.92 16.26 33.57
CA ARG A 934 61.39 16.70 34.89
C ARG A 934 62.49 15.79 35.41
N GLU A 935 63.41 16.36 36.20
CA GLU A 935 64.46 15.60 36.90
C GLU A 935 63.88 14.73 38.01
N GLU A 936 62.82 15.20 38.67
CA GLU A 936 62.10 14.50 39.75
C GLU A 936 60.59 14.64 39.55
N ALA A 937 59.84 13.59 39.89
CA ALA A 937 58.37 13.57 39.82
C ALA A 937 57.77 13.45 41.23
N PRO A 938 56.79 14.29 41.60
CA PRO A 938 56.10 14.15 42.87
C PRO A 938 55.06 13.02 42.80
N VAL A 939 54.72 12.48 43.97
CA VAL A 939 53.52 11.65 44.18
C VAL A 939 52.42 12.56 44.71
N GLY A 940 51.36 12.74 43.94
CA GLY A 940 50.33 13.76 44.12
C GLY A 940 50.39 14.82 43.03
N LEU A 941 49.88 16.01 43.31
CA LEU A 941 49.75 17.06 42.30
C LEU A 941 51.11 17.62 41.84
N ILE A 942 51.21 17.92 40.54
CA ILE A 942 52.29 18.67 39.93
C ILE A 942 51.88 20.14 39.87
N ARG A 943 52.67 21.02 40.49
CA ARG A 943 52.60 22.47 40.30
C ARG A 943 53.63 22.94 39.27
#